data_AF-A0A6N8XL39-F1
#
_entry.id   AF-A0A6N8XL39-F1
#
_cell.length_a   1.000
_cell.length_b   1.000
_cell.length_c   1.000
_cell.angle_alpha   90.00
_cell.angle_beta   90.00
_cell.angle_gamma   90.00
#
_symmetry.space_group_name_H-M   'P 1'
#
loop_
_entity.id
_entity.type
_entity.pdbx_description
1 polymer ?
#
loop_
_entity_poly.entity_id
_entity_poly.type
_entity_poly.pdbx_seq_one_letter_code
_entity_poly.pdbx_strand_id
1 'polypeptide(L)'
;MSRLKRLCRFVWLPFLAFGCGGGGGSSSPTAEPLGPVLPPPEPLETALTFELDTATSFSRSFGGNTPVTSFDIDPELFGGGFAAADVDADGDVDFYVVGGNTMPNHFYRNRGDGTFEEVGTELGLDLVHWGSGPAFGDIDGDGDLDLFVGAVVGDPPHVFENRLDESGRFVDVTDGSGIRLSARNTVSATFFDYDRDGWVDLFLSHWGNRYEPAKSTQTVWRNNGDGSFADTSIETGIAAGLVDRDTDWSFTPNFSDVDGDGDSDLLMAADFRESKVFHNNDDGTFTDATQRRVIQDQAGMGAAVGDYDNDADMDWFVTSIYDLDLLDGDYLGNFLYRNDDGEFANATPTAGVPAGAARRAPCTADFENDGNLDILHVNGWYLVDGKDYRRRPVRFFHNTGSNMVFREIADQVGLTDDSQGRGVACFDFDRDGDIDVLISNNAPTNVVLYRNETANANHYLAIRLEGAAPNHLGVGSRITVTTAGGSQIRDLGGRNNYVSHGPFEVHFGLAEATEADVDIRWPDGTTSTMPDVSANQLLTIRQPATNLRLVVLQGGGDGVYNEGDVIAVQAAQAADGYHFSHWSTNGGGAFADPSSANTTFTMPGMTVAITAHYLPGVAPGAEVSVPRRWIEVLLQAIRNDYARPTVHARNLFHVSAAMYDVWAAYDVGGVNPSTKPASPWLLGRTRAGLHCELDGLPTPDDADEARQRALSHAVYRLIRHRFDASPGASRIIRDADALMGYLGYDIDYAESEVELGAAALGNHIGQCYIDFGLVDGANEANDYANIAYVPVNAALEPELPGNPNITNLNRWQPLALEEFVDQAGNPSDSEPEFLSPEWGSVVPFALKDEDLTIRTRDGYDYWVYHDPGPPPMIEGVGAGQYKWSHSLVAVWSSHLDPTDGVTMDISPASVGNVTAYPRDFDGHPDFYRLVEGGDAGAGHTVNPATGDPYEPQVVPRGDYARVLAEFWADGPDSETPPGHWFVILNEVNDHPLMLQRFRGEDALNLLEYDVKAYFMLGGAMHDAAIAAWGIKGYYDYVRPISSLRAMADRGQSSDPDGGSYHVDGMPLRPGYIELVDTGDALAGDEDEHVGKIKFLAWLGPDAIDDPDVDVAGVDWMLAENWWPYQRPTFVTPPFAGYVSGHSTYSRAAAEVLTALTEDEFFPGGMSDFEIEADEFLVFEDGPSVDMTLQWATYRDASDQCSLSRIWGGIHPPADDIAGRLIGIEVGIDAFELAERHFAGEFD
;
A
#
# COMPACT_ATOMS: atom_id res chain seq x y z
N MET A 1 -50.19 -31.20 24.54
CA MET A 1 -51.05 -32.35 24.95
C MET A 1 -50.20 -33.35 25.74
N SER A 2 -50.84 -34.34 26.39
CA SER A 2 -50.32 -35.66 26.90
C SER A 2 -48.98 -36.22 26.34
N ARG A 3 -48.16 -37.05 27.03
CA ARG A 3 -48.28 -37.77 28.35
C ARG A 3 -46.96 -38.45 28.82
N LEU A 4 -46.57 -38.25 30.09
CA LEU A 4 -46.27 -39.25 31.16
C LEU A 4 -45.30 -40.48 31.01
N LYS A 5 -44.37 -40.63 32.00
CA LYS A 5 -43.89 -41.85 32.74
C LYS A 5 -42.80 -42.75 32.08
N ARG A 6 -41.85 -43.49 32.72
CA ARG A 6 -41.36 -43.95 34.07
C ARG A 6 -40.36 -45.16 33.80
N LEU A 7 -39.57 -45.85 34.65
CA LEU A 7 -39.28 -45.90 36.12
C LEU A 7 -37.88 -46.54 36.44
N CYS A 8 -37.42 -46.36 37.68
CA CYS A 8 -36.27 -46.92 38.46
C CYS A 8 -36.13 -48.47 38.60
N ARG A 9 -35.00 -49.05 39.10
CA ARG A 9 -34.56 -49.42 40.51
C ARG A 9 -33.35 -50.40 40.46
N PHE A 10 -32.56 -50.85 41.47
CA PHE A 10 -32.32 -50.81 42.96
C PHE A 10 -30.81 -51.25 43.15
N VAL A 11 -29.98 -51.07 44.22
CA VAL A 11 -30.01 -50.75 45.69
C VAL A 11 -30.24 -51.92 46.68
N TRP A 12 -29.30 -52.15 47.65
CA TRP A 12 -29.40 -52.60 49.09
C TRP A 12 -28.00 -52.99 49.66
N LEU A 13 -27.47 -52.63 50.86
CA LEU A 13 -27.93 -52.63 52.30
C LEU A 13 -27.74 -54.00 53.02
N PRO A 14 -27.96 -54.16 54.36
CA PRO A 14 -28.19 -53.20 55.47
C PRO A 14 -27.10 -53.39 56.58
N PHE A 15 -27.18 -53.11 57.89
CA PHE A 15 -28.06 -52.38 58.85
C PHE A 15 -27.26 -52.24 60.17
N LEU A 16 -27.59 -51.29 61.07
CA LEU A 16 -28.07 -51.57 62.45
C LEU A 16 -28.47 -50.27 63.20
N ALA A 17 -28.75 -50.35 64.51
CA ALA A 17 -29.86 -49.60 65.11
C ALA A 17 -29.79 -49.37 66.63
N PHE A 18 -30.36 -48.25 67.12
CA PHE A 18 -31.36 -48.04 68.21
C PHE A 18 -31.44 -46.51 68.45
N GLY A 19 -32.56 -45.78 68.53
CA GLY A 19 -33.93 -46.08 68.96
C GLY A 19 -34.23 -45.27 70.25
N CYS A 20 -35.35 -44.54 70.44
CA CYS A 20 -36.55 -44.34 69.63
C CYS A 20 -37.38 -43.14 70.17
N GLY A 21 -38.10 -42.38 69.32
CA GLY A 21 -39.17 -41.46 69.75
C GLY A 21 -39.09 -40.02 69.20
N GLY A 22 -40.23 -39.49 68.74
CA GLY A 22 -40.34 -38.19 68.07
C GLY A 22 -40.46 -38.32 66.54
N GLY A 23 -41.04 -37.37 65.81
CA GLY A 23 -41.63 -36.10 66.26
C GLY A 23 -41.58 -34.99 65.20
N GLY A 24 -41.69 -35.33 63.91
CA GLY A 24 -41.40 -34.41 62.79
C GLY A 24 -42.34 -33.21 62.75
N GLY A 25 -41.85 -32.05 63.16
CA GLY A 25 -42.55 -30.77 63.11
C GLY A 25 -42.33 -30.02 61.79
N SER A 26 -43.30 -29.20 61.42
CA SER A 26 -43.14 -28.17 60.40
C SER A 26 -42.73 -26.85 61.07
N SER A 27 -41.55 -26.32 60.71
CA SER A 27 -41.14 -24.96 61.04
C SER A 27 -40.23 -24.44 59.95
N SER A 28 -40.60 -23.33 59.32
CA SER A 28 -39.72 -22.59 58.41
C SER A 28 -38.49 -22.11 59.18
N PRO A 29 -37.28 -22.15 58.60
CA PRO A 29 -36.22 -21.26 59.05
C PRO A 29 -36.64 -19.83 58.69
N THR A 30 -36.87 -18.99 59.70
CA THR A 30 -36.81 -17.54 59.51
C THR A 30 -35.36 -17.15 59.26
N ALA A 31 -35.11 -16.21 58.35
CA ALA A 31 -33.77 -15.64 58.18
C ALA A 31 -33.24 -15.13 59.53
N GLU A 32 -31.96 -15.41 59.81
CA GLU A 32 -31.26 -14.69 60.87
C GLU A 32 -31.02 -13.25 60.41
N PRO A 33 -31.07 -12.25 61.32
CA PRO A 33 -30.75 -10.88 60.95
C PRO A 33 -29.26 -10.77 60.60
N LEU A 34 -28.95 -9.90 59.64
CA LEU A 34 -27.59 -9.55 59.24
C LEU A 34 -26.70 -9.27 60.46
N GLY A 35 -25.42 -9.70 60.37
CA GLY A 35 -24.38 -9.22 61.27
C GLY A 35 -24.30 -7.68 61.24
N PRO A 36 -23.79 -7.04 62.30
CA PRO A 36 -23.70 -5.59 62.34
C PRO A 36 -22.86 -5.08 61.16
N VAL A 37 -23.46 -4.18 60.37
CA VAL A 37 -22.72 -3.33 59.44
C VAL A 37 -21.54 -2.72 60.21
N LEU A 38 -20.33 -2.85 59.67
CA LEU A 38 -19.13 -2.26 60.27
C LEU A 38 -19.38 -0.76 60.50
N PRO A 39 -18.87 -0.18 61.62
CA PRO A 39 -18.93 1.26 61.79
C PRO A 39 -18.24 1.94 60.59
N PRO A 40 -18.69 3.13 60.15
CA PRO A 40 -17.95 3.88 59.14
C PRO A 40 -16.50 4.05 59.64
N PRO A 41 -15.49 3.71 58.82
CA PRO A 41 -14.09 3.88 59.20
C PRO A 41 -13.80 5.32 59.63
N GLU A 42 -12.81 5.51 60.49
CA GLU A 42 -12.14 6.81 60.55
C GLU A 42 -11.45 7.04 59.18
N PRO A 43 -11.35 8.30 58.70
CA PRO A 43 -10.77 8.58 57.40
C PRO A 43 -9.34 8.05 57.31
N LEU A 44 -8.99 7.48 56.16
CA LEU A 44 -7.60 7.17 55.84
C LEU A 44 -6.82 8.48 55.69
N GLU A 45 -5.76 8.65 56.46
CA GLU A 45 -4.64 9.50 56.06
C GLU A 45 -3.79 8.65 55.10
N THR A 46 -4.23 8.53 53.83
CA THR A 46 -3.37 8.04 52.74
C THR A 46 -2.57 9.20 52.14
N ALA A 47 -1.43 8.89 51.54
CA ALA A 47 -0.60 9.82 50.77
C ALA A 47 -0.84 9.72 49.25
N LEU A 48 -1.68 8.76 48.81
CA LEU A 48 -2.07 8.55 47.41
C LEU A 48 -2.92 9.70 46.89
N THR A 49 -2.48 10.31 45.79
CA THR A 49 -3.18 11.41 45.12
C THR A 49 -2.96 11.38 43.62
N PHE A 50 -4.03 11.54 42.85
CA PHE A 50 -4.01 11.68 41.39
C PHE A 50 -4.46 13.07 40.98
N GLU A 51 -3.70 13.72 40.08
CA GLU A 51 -4.13 14.94 39.40
C GLU A 51 -4.44 14.63 37.91
N LEU A 52 -5.38 15.37 37.31
CA LEU A 52 -5.69 15.23 35.88
C LEU A 52 -4.60 15.95 35.08
N ASP A 53 -3.84 15.22 34.26
CA ASP A 53 -2.88 15.89 33.38
C ASP A 53 -3.59 16.73 32.31
N THR A 54 -2.94 17.83 31.95
CA THR A 54 -3.35 18.75 30.88
C THR A 54 -2.15 19.27 30.08
N ALA A 55 -0.99 18.62 30.14
CA ALA A 55 0.21 18.97 29.39
C ALA A 55 0.04 18.68 27.89
N THR A 56 -0.49 17.49 27.54
CA THR A 56 -0.94 17.16 26.18
C THR A 56 -2.48 17.20 26.08
N SER A 57 -2.99 17.66 24.94
CA SER A 57 -4.42 17.60 24.61
C SER A 57 -4.72 16.51 23.58
N PHE A 58 -5.31 15.41 24.03
CA PHE A 58 -5.65 14.29 23.16
C PHE A 58 -6.87 14.57 22.27
N SER A 59 -6.80 14.20 21.00
CA SER A 59 -7.90 14.18 20.03
C SER A 59 -8.43 12.77 19.79
N ARG A 60 -9.75 12.70 19.58
CA ARG A 60 -10.55 11.50 19.28
C ARG A 60 -12.01 11.96 19.10
N SER A 61 -12.75 11.46 18.10
CA SER A 61 -14.17 11.78 17.96
C SER A 61 -15.01 10.60 17.49
N PHE A 62 -15.67 9.97 18.45
CA PHE A 62 -16.71 8.98 18.18
C PHE A 62 -17.90 9.62 17.45
N GLY A 63 -18.45 8.92 16.47
CA GLY A 63 -19.23 9.55 15.39
C GLY A 63 -20.67 9.95 15.70
N GLY A 64 -21.29 10.68 14.76
CA GLY A 64 -22.71 11.01 14.87
C GLY A 64 -23.30 11.79 13.70
N ASN A 65 -24.21 11.15 12.95
CA ASN A 65 -25.38 11.78 12.30
C ASN A 65 -26.33 10.77 11.62
N THR A 66 -25.84 9.59 11.26
CA THR A 66 -26.66 8.51 10.67
C THR A 66 -27.42 7.72 11.74
N PRO A 67 -28.76 7.67 11.72
CA PRO A 67 -29.51 6.82 12.64
C PRO A 67 -29.41 5.35 12.20
N VAL A 68 -28.85 4.49 13.06
CA VAL A 68 -28.82 3.03 12.84
C VAL A 68 -30.25 2.50 12.81
N THR A 69 -30.64 1.80 11.74
CA THR A 69 -32.07 1.57 11.40
C THR A 69 -32.66 0.23 11.83
N SER A 70 -31.88 -0.64 12.48
CA SER A 70 -32.33 -1.93 13.03
C SER A 70 -32.11 -2.02 14.55
N PHE A 71 -32.72 -3.03 15.19
CA PHE A 71 -32.69 -3.23 16.65
C PHE A 71 -31.44 -4.01 17.12
N ASP A 72 -30.45 -4.17 16.25
CA ASP A 72 -29.36 -5.14 16.37
C ASP A 72 -28.03 -4.47 16.70
N ILE A 73 -27.95 -3.99 17.95
CA ILE A 73 -26.83 -3.29 18.59
C ILE A 73 -26.67 -1.84 18.12
N ASP A 74 -26.48 -0.94 19.08
CA ASP A 74 -26.00 0.42 18.85
C ASP A 74 -24.46 0.37 18.75
N PRO A 75 -23.82 0.77 17.64
CA PRO A 75 -22.35 0.71 17.49
C PRO A 75 -21.61 1.43 18.62
N GLU A 76 -22.25 2.45 19.22
CA GLU A 76 -21.80 3.14 20.42
C GLU A 76 -21.65 2.23 21.66
N LEU A 77 -21.98 0.93 21.62
CA LEU A 77 -21.83 0.04 22.78
C LEU A 77 -20.49 -0.67 22.86
N PHE A 78 -19.85 -1.00 21.74
CA PHE A 78 -18.66 -1.86 21.72
C PHE A 78 -17.40 -1.23 21.10
N GLY A 79 -17.54 -0.41 20.05
CA GLY A 79 -16.37 0.19 19.40
C GLY A 79 -15.56 1.15 20.28
N GLY A 80 -14.30 1.34 19.89
CA GLY A 80 -13.29 2.12 20.62
C GLY A 80 -12.31 1.27 21.42
N GLY A 81 -11.56 1.92 22.32
CA GLY A 81 -10.44 1.28 23.02
C GLY A 81 -9.09 1.85 22.58
N PHE A 82 -8.02 1.29 23.14
CA PHE A 82 -6.63 1.66 22.87
C PHE A 82 -5.66 0.56 23.35
N ALA A 83 -4.51 0.45 22.72
CA ALA A 83 -3.40 -0.38 23.18
C ALA A 83 -2.23 0.53 23.57
N ALA A 84 -1.53 0.22 24.66
CA ALA A 84 -0.34 0.93 25.11
C ALA A 84 0.87 -0.03 25.12
N ALA A 85 2.03 0.44 24.68
CA ALA A 85 3.30 -0.28 24.66
C ALA A 85 4.45 0.70 24.37
N ASP A 86 5.70 0.28 24.55
CA ASP A 86 6.87 1.00 24.03
C ASP A 86 7.13 0.46 22.62
N VAL A 87 6.88 1.27 21.58
CA VAL A 87 6.69 0.80 20.19
C VAL A 87 7.88 1.09 19.27
N ASP A 88 8.70 2.10 19.61
CA ASP A 88 9.96 2.41 18.93
C ASP A 88 11.21 2.17 19.80
N ALA A 89 11.04 1.41 20.89
CA ALA A 89 12.08 0.90 21.78
C ALA A 89 12.93 1.97 22.49
N ASP A 90 12.45 3.22 22.59
CA ASP A 90 13.20 4.34 23.17
C ASP A 90 13.32 4.26 24.71
N GLY A 91 12.40 3.55 25.36
CA GLY A 91 12.32 3.35 26.81
C GLY A 91 10.99 3.76 27.43
N ASP A 92 10.16 4.55 26.76
CA ASP A 92 8.90 5.10 27.28
C ASP A 92 7.65 4.48 26.61
N VAL A 93 6.49 4.64 27.26
CA VAL A 93 5.25 3.96 26.83
C VAL A 93 4.37 4.88 25.98
N ASP A 94 4.18 4.49 24.73
CA ASP A 94 3.25 5.05 23.73
C ASP A 94 1.83 4.48 23.86
N PHE A 95 0.88 5.02 23.09
CA PHE A 95 -0.40 4.34 22.87
C PHE A 95 -1.09 4.64 21.52
N TYR A 96 -1.70 3.60 20.95
CA TYR A 96 -2.62 3.68 19.81
C TYR A 96 -4.07 3.70 20.28
N VAL A 97 -4.87 4.69 19.85
CA VAL A 97 -6.28 4.84 20.24
C VAL A 97 -7.23 4.90 19.05
N VAL A 98 -8.27 4.06 19.08
CA VAL A 98 -9.29 3.99 18.03
C VAL A 98 -10.16 5.25 18.03
N GLY A 99 -10.14 6.03 16.95
CA GLY A 99 -10.90 7.26 16.75
C GLY A 99 -12.39 7.02 16.54
N GLY A 100 -12.72 6.05 15.70
CA GLY A 100 -14.08 5.66 15.32
C GLY A 100 -14.44 6.05 13.88
N ASN A 101 -15.69 5.81 13.49
CA ASN A 101 -16.09 5.83 12.07
C ASN A 101 -16.24 7.21 11.39
N THR A 102 -15.72 8.29 12.00
CA THR A 102 -15.86 9.67 11.47
C THR A 102 -14.61 10.55 11.62
N MET A 103 -13.58 10.06 12.31
CA MET A 103 -12.28 10.71 12.46
C MET A 103 -11.24 9.59 12.54
N PRO A 104 -10.00 9.82 12.06
CA PRO A 104 -8.94 8.82 12.12
C PRO A 104 -8.70 8.28 13.53
N ASN A 105 -8.26 7.03 13.59
CA ASN A 105 -7.52 6.50 14.73
C ASN A 105 -6.20 7.27 14.90
N HIS A 106 -5.67 7.33 16.11
CA HIS A 106 -4.52 8.17 16.46
C HIS A 106 -3.42 7.34 17.14
N PHE A 107 -2.16 7.69 16.89
CA PHE A 107 -1.01 7.15 17.60
C PHE A 107 -0.36 8.28 18.40
N TYR A 108 -0.18 8.07 19.71
CA TYR A 108 0.46 9.02 20.61
C TYR A 108 1.82 8.49 21.05
N ARG A 109 2.87 9.06 20.45
CA ARG A 109 4.26 8.84 20.83
C ARG A 109 4.59 9.59 22.12
N ASN A 110 5.25 8.94 23.08
CA ASN A 110 5.79 9.60 24.28
C ASN A 110 7.09 10.35 23.92
N ARG A 111 7.52 11.31 24.75
CA ARG A 111 8.73 12.13 24.49
C ARG A 111 9.74 12.11 25.63
N GLY A 112 9.49 11.33 26.69
CA GLY A 112 10.32 11.32 27.90
C GLY A 112 10.40 12.66 28.66
N ASP A 113 9.49 13.61 28.36
CA ASP A 113 9.37 14.90 29.04
C ASP A 113 8.02 15.11 29.74
N GLY A 114 7.22 14.04 29.85
CA GLY A 114 5.85 14.07 30.36
C GLY A 114 4.82 14.60 29.35
N THR A 115 5.16 14.65 28.05
CA THR A 115 4.22 15.03 26.97
C THR A 115 4.20 14.00 25.83
N PHE A 116 3.04 13.89 25.19
CA PHE A 116 2.82 13.04 24.01
C PHE A 116 2.65 13.86 22.73
N GLU A 117 3.00 13.26 21.59
CA GLU A 117 2.86 13.78 20.22
C GLU A 117 1.98 12.86 19.37
N GLU A 118 1.07 13.43 18.56
CA GLU A 118 0.18 12.65 17.70
C GLU A 118 0.82 12.47 16.31
N VAL A 119 1.04 11.22 15.91
CA VAL A 119 1.79 10.84 14.70
C VAL A 119 1.05 9.80 13.84
N GLY A 120 -0.25 9.56 14.08
CA GLY A 120 -1.02 8.48 13.45
C GLY A 120 -0.96 8.45 11.92
N THR A 121 -1.16 9.60 11.26
CA THR A 121 -1.04 9.72 9.79
C THR A 121 0.39 9.54 9.30
N GLU A 122 1.38 10.04 10.05
CA GLU A 122 2.80 9.89 9.70
C GLU A 122 3.19 8.40 9.69
N LEU A 123 2.74 7.65 10.70
CA LEU A 123 2.97 6.21 10.81
C LEU A 123 2.04 5.34 9.94
N GLY A 124 0.99 5.91 9.34
CA GLY A 124 0.04 5.19 8.47
C GLY A 124 -1.08 4.43 9.19
N LEU A 125 -1.37 4.80 10.45
CA LEU A 125 -2.32 4.12 11.33
C LEU A 125 -3.69 4.83 11.45
N ASP A 126 -3.94 5.85 10.62
CA ASP A 126 -5.05 6.81 10.71
C ASP A 126 -6.40 6.33 10.13
N LEU A 127 -6.71 5.04 10.35
CA LEU A 127 -7.95 4.37 9.91
C LEU A 127 -9.23 5.08 10.37
N VAL A 128 -10.23 5.16 9.48
CA VAL A 128 -11.57 5.71 9.78
C VAL A 128 -12.62 4.60 9.71
N HIS A 129 -12.80 3.85 10.80
CA HIS A 129 -13.67 2.67 10.87
C HIS A 129 -14.33 2.46 12.25
N TRP A 130 -15.28 1.53 12.37
CA TRP A 130 -15.83 1.04 13.64
C TRP A 130 -14.87 0.09 14.37
N GLY A 131 -13.62 0.51 14.58
CA GLY A 131 -12.61 -0.27 15.29
C GLY A 131 -12.98 -0.60 16.74
N SER A 132 -12.42 -1.69 17.26
CA SER A 132 -12.62 -2.17 18.64
C SER A 132 -11.46 -3.04 19.09
N GLY A 133 -11.02 -2.87 20.34
CA GLY A 133 -10.07 -3.80 20.98
C GLY A 133 -8.74 -4.00 20.24
N PRO A 134 -7.95 -2.95 19.99
CA PRO A 134 -6.60 -3.11 19.45
C PRO A 134 -5.68 -3.80 20.47
N ALA A 135 -4.64 -4.47 19.96
CA ALA A 135 -3.58 -5.09 20.77
C ALA A 135 -2.25 -5.05 20.02
N PHE A 136 -1.15 -4.80 20.75
CA PHE A 136 0.22 -4.95 20.24
C PHE A 136 0.76 -6.36 20.52
N GLY A 137 1.63 -6.85 19.65
CA GLY A 137 2.38 -8.10 19.83
C GLY A 137 3.29 -8.35 18.64
N ASP A 138 4.43 -8.99 18.86
CA ASP A 138 5.42 -9.39 17.86
C ASP A 138 4.88 -10.59 17.04
N ILE A 139 4.24 -10.33 15.88
CA ILE A 139 3.62 -11.38 15.05
C ILE A 139 4.59 -11.97 14.04
N ASP A 140 5.54 -11.16 13.56
CA ASP A 140 6.58 -11.58 12.63
C ASP A 140 7.66 -12.40 13.35
N GLY A 141 8.01 -12.05 14.59
CA GLY A 141 9.06 -12.64 15.44
C GLY A 141 10.46 -12.03 15.24
N ASP A 142 10.59 -10.77 14.84
CA ASP A 142 11.87 -10.07 14.68
C ASP A 142 12.30 -9.29 15.93
N GLY A 143 11.34 -8.84 16.74
CA GLY A 143 11.52 -8.13 18.00
C GLY A 143 10.71 -6.82 18.12
N ASP A 144 10.14 -6.30 17.03
CA ASP A 144 9.34 -5.07 17.05
C ASP A 144 7.85 -5.36 17.37
N LEU A 145 7.06 -4.32 17.63
CA LEU A 145 5.66 -4.45 18.06
C LEU A 145 4.64 -4.15 16.96
N ASP A 146 4.13 -5.21 16.33
CA ASP A 146 3.02 -5.16 15.38
C ASP A 146 1.67 -4.88 16.07
N LEU A 147 0.69 -4.45 15.29
CA LEU A 147 -0.61 -3.97 15.79
C LEU A 147 -1.78 -4.68 15.10
N PHE A 148 -2.56 -5.43 15.88
CA PHE A 148 -3.90 -5.89 15.48
C PHE A 148 -4.95 -4.85 15.86
N VAL A 149 -5.90 -4.57 14.96
CA VAL A 149 -7.07 -3.71 15.21
C VAL A 149 -8.35 -4.48 14.86
N GLY A 150 -9.12 -4.89 15.87
CA GLY A 150 -10.43 -5.49 15.68
C GLY A 150 -11.49 -4.48 15.23
N ALA A 151 -12.68 -4.95 14.84
CA ALA A 151 -13.78 -4.11 14.37
C ALA A 151 -15.18 -4.68 14.69
N VAL A 152 -16.17 -3.78 14.73
CA VAL A 152 -17.57 -4.10 15.01
C VAL A 152 -18.53 -3.65 13.91
N VAL A 153 -19.79 -4.05 14.05
CA VAL A 153 -20.95 -3.83 13.16
C VAL A 153 -20.85 -4.28 11.70
N GLY A 154 -19.68 -4.73 11.25
CA GLY A 154 -19.42 -5.29 9.92
C GLY A 154 -18.19 -4.70 9.20
N ASP A 155 -17.50 -3.74 9.81
CA ASP A 155 -16.25 -3.16 9.29
C ASP A 155 -15.10 -4.19 9.38
N PRO A 156 -14.06 -4.10 8.54
CA PRO A 156 -12.95 -5.05 8.53
C PRO A 156 -12.00 -4.86 9.73
N PRO A 157 -11.37 -5.95 10.22
CA PRO A 157 -10.19 -5.85 11.08
C PRO A 157 -8.96 -5.42 10.26
N HIS A 158 -7.91 -5.00 10.93
CA HIS A 158 -6.60 -4.73 10.31
C HIS A 158 -5.46 -5.40 11.09
N VAL A 159 -4.38 -5.71 10.37
CA VAL A 159 -3.11 -6.22 10.89
C VAL A 159 -2.01 -5.32 10.32
N PHE A 160 -1.23 -4.68 11.18
CA PHE A 160 -0.15 -3.78 10.79
C PHE A 160 1.19 -4.30 11.26
N GLU A 161 2.08 -4.55 10.30
CA GLU A 161 3.48 -4.88 10.55
C GLU A 161 4.26 -3.61 10.93
N ASN A 162 5.06 -3.68 12.00
CA ASN A 162 5.92 -2.57 12.42
C ASN A 162 7.16 -2.52 11.52
N ARG A 163 7.35 -1.40 10.81
CA ARG A 163 8.50 -1.18 9.93
C ARG A 163 9.10 0.20 10.12
N LEU A 164 9.17 0.65 11.38
CA LEU A 164 9.77 1.94 11.72
C LEU A 164 11.25 2.00 11.30
N ASP A 165 12.03 0.95 11.57
CA ASP A 165 13.46 0.88 11.21
C ASP A 165 13.73 0.65 9.71
N GLU A 166 12.78 0.06 8.95
CA GLU A 166 12.92 -0.10 7.48
C GLU A 166 12.38 1.11 6.69
N SER A 167 11.27 1.70 7.13
CA SER A 167 10.42 2.57 6.31
C SER A 167 9.90 3.83 7.04
N GLY A 168 10.10 3.92 8.34
CA GLY A 168 9.56 4.99 9.20
C GLY A 168 8.04 4.90 9.43
N ARG A 169 7.38 3.80 9.06
CA ARG A 169 5.91 3.63 9.10
C ARG A 169 5.52 2.19 9.46
N PHE A 170 4.23 1.99 9.77
CA PHE A 170 3.60 0.67 9.76
C PHE A 170 3.10 0.31 8.35
N VAL A 171 2.99 -0.99 8.07
CA VAL A 171 2.47 -1.52 6.80
C VAL A 171 1.23 -2.38 7.06
N ASP A 172 0.11 -2.10 6.39
CA ASP A 172 -1.08 -2.96 6.47
C ASP A 172 -0.80 -4.28 5.74
N VAL A 173 -0.72 -5.37 6.51
CA VAL A 173 -0.49 -6.75 6.05
C VAL A 173 -1.72 -7.62 6.21
N THR A 174 -2.91 -7.02 6.40
CA THR A 174 -4.17 -7.74 6.60
C THR A 174 -4.41 -8.79 5.51
N ASP A 175 -4.14 -8.46 4.24
CA ASP A 175 -4.32 -9.41 3.15
C ASP A 175 -3.28 -10.55 3.15
N GLY A 176 -2.05 -10.32 3.60
CA GLY A 176 -1.02 -11.36 3.76
C GLY A 176 -1.26 -12.28 4.95
N SER A 177 -1.72 -11.73 6.09
CA SER A 177 -1.80 -12.38 7.41
C SER A 177 -2.65 -13.66 7.51
N GLY A 178 -3.43 -14.00 6.48
CA GLY A 178 -4.41 -15.10 6.53
C GLY A 178 -5.63 -14.84 7.43
N ILE A 179 -5.60 -13.83 8.31
CA ILE A 179 -6.74 -13.46 9.15
C ILE A 179 -7.87 -12.96 8.26
N ARG A 180 -9.02 -13.63 8.33
CA ARG A 180 -10.24 -13.27 7.60
C ARG A 180 -11.45 -13.46 8.49
N LEU A 181 -11.99 -12.36 9.02
CA LEU A 181 -13.13 -12.37 9.92
C LEU A 181 -14.47 -12.25 9.16
N SER A 182 -15.47 -12.98 9.65
CA SER A 182 -16.88 -12.93 9.22
C SER A 182 -17.83 -12.67 10.38
N ALA A 183 -17.32 -12.75 11.61
CA ALA A 183 -17.99 -12.30 12.82
C ALA A 183 -18.24 -10.79 12.76
N ARG A 184 -19.49 -10.38 12.98
CA ARG A 184 -19.91 -8.98 12.83
C ARG A 184 -19.37 -8.05 13.94
N ASN A 185 -19.05 -8.59 15.12
CA ASN A 185 -18.60 -7.79 16.27
C ASN A 185 -17.43 -8.47 16.98
N THR A 186 -16.21 -8.21 16.51
CA THR A 186 -14.99 -8.54 17.26
C THR A 186 -14.82 -7.45 18.30
N VAL A 187 -14.95 -7.78 19.59
CA VAL A 187 -14.95 -6.75 20.64
C VAL A 187 -13.55 -6.52 21.19
N SER A 188 -12.80 -7.61 21.42
CA SER A 188 -11.51 -7.55 22.10
C SER A 188 -10.53 -8.61 21.63
N ALA A 189 -9.24 -8.27 21.69
CA ALA A 189 -8.10 -9.07 21.25
C ALA A 189 -7.00 -9.14 22.33
N THR A 190 -6.22 -10.22 22.35
CA THR A 190 -4.95 -10.30 23.09
C THR A 190 -4.02 -11.29 22.40
N PHE A 191 -2.71 -11.05 22.50
CA PHE A 191 -1.68 -11.96 22.02
C PHE A 191 -1.18 -12.87 23.15
N PHE A 192 -1.11 -14.17 22.87
CA PHE A 192 -0.63 -15.18 23.82
C PHE A 192 -0.21 -16.48 23.10
N ASP A 193 1.01 -16.97 23.36
CA ASP A 193 1.52 -18.28 22.92
C ASP A 193 0.80 -19.40 23.70
N TYR A 194 -0.17 -20.11 23.09
CA TYR A 194 -1.01 -21.07 23.82
C TYR A 194 -0.54 -22.54 23.73
N ASP A 195 0.25 -22.92 22.72
CA ASP A 195 0.78 -24.28 22.57
C ASP A 195 2.32 -24.41 22.69
N ARG A 196 3.00 -23.30 23.04
CA ARG A 196 4.42 -23.22 23.42
C ARG A 196 5.38 -23.58 22.31
N ASP A 197 5.02 -23.29 21.07
CA ASP A 197 5.93 -23.37 19.93
C ASP A 197 6.85 -22.14 19.83
N GLY A 198 6.54 -21.08 20.58
CA GLY A 198 7.34 -19.87 20.72
C GLY A 198 6.80 -18.67 19.95
N TRP A 199 5.69 -18.79 19.22
CA TRP A 199 5.02 -17.70 18.53
C TRP A 199 3.81 -17.20 19.32
N VAL A 200 3.54 -15.89 19.30
CA VAL A 200 2.34 -15.35 19.98
C VAL A 200 1.10 -15.49 19.10
N ASP A 201 0.11 -16.23 19.59
CA ASP A 201 -1.16 -16.46 18.91
C ASP A 201 -2.17 -15.34 19.22
N LEU A 202 -3.16 -15.17 18.35
CA LEU A 202 -4.18 -14.13 18.49
C LEU A 202 -5.52 -14.71 18.98
N PHE A 203 -5.97 -14.25 20.16
CA PHE A 203 -7.26 -14.60 20.74
C PHE A 203 -8.26 -13.46 20.61
N LEU A 204 -9.43 -13.75 20.03
CA LEU A 204 -10.50 -12.81 19.74
C LEU A 204 -11.81 -13.17 20.44
N SER A 205 -12.51 -12.16 20.94
CA SER A 205 -13.82 -12.28 21.58
C SER A 205 -14.94 -11.65 20.75
N HIS A 206 -16.14 -12.25 20.79
CA HIS A 206 -17.24 -11.89 19.89
C HIS A 206 -18.59 -11.79 20.59
N TRP A 207 -19.30 -10.68 20.37
CA TRP A 207 -20.66 -10.51 20.90
C TRP A 207 -21.74 -10.78 19.84
N GLY A 208 -22.50 -11.86 20.06
CA GLY A 208 -23.60 -12.28 19.19
C GLY A 208 -23.17 -13.08 17.96
N ASN A 209 -21.91 -13.52 17.86
CA ASN A 209 -21.48 -14.43 16.79
C ASN A 209 -22.14 -15.80 16.94
N ARG A 210 -22.56 -16.42 15.83
CA ARG A 210 -23.40 -17.63 15.87
C ARG A 210 -22.56 -18.88 15.67
N TYR A 211 -22.57 -19.74 16.69
CA TYR A 211 -21.96 -21.06 16.62
C TYR A 211 -22.72 -22.00 15.68
N GLU A 212 -22.00 -22.72 14.83
CA GLU A 212 -22.49 -23.91 14.15
C GLU A 212 -21.42 -25.02 14.26
N PRO A 213 -21.76 -26.23 14.75
CA PRO A 213 -20.77 -27.29 14.95
C PRO A 213 -19.98 -27.64 13.68
N ALA A 214 -18.66 -27.76 13.83
CA ALA A 214 -17.70 -27.95 12.73
C ALA A 214 -17.66 -26.81 11.68
N LYS A 215 -18.06 -25.60 12.07
CA LYS A 215 -17.62 -24.34 11.45
C LYS A 215 -16.72 -23.57 12.41
N SER A 216 -15.89 -22.71 11.82
CA SER A 216 -15.05 -21.76 12.53
C SER A 216 -15.91 -20.76 13.33
N THR A 217 -15.37 -20.29 14.46
CA THR A 217 -15.89 -19.16 15.25
C THR A 217 -14.97 -17.95 15.22
N GLN A 218 -13.77 -18.09 14.64
CA GLN A 218 -12.80 -16.99 14.45
C GLN A 218 -12.31 -16.42 15.79
N THR A 219 -12.20 -17.30 16.79
CA THR A 219 -11.89 -17.02 18.20
C THR A 219 -10.41 -17.20 18.51
N VAL A 220 -9.75 -18.19 17.90
CA VAL A 220 -8.33 -18.51 18.10
C VAL A 220 -7.65 -18.62 16.75
N TRP A 221 -6.56 -17.88 16.61
CA TRP A 221 -5.75 -17.80 15.40
C TRP A 221 -4.32 -18.13 15.80
N ARG A 222 -3.87 -19.35 15.52
CA ARG A 222 -2.50 -19.78 15.78
C ARG A 222 -1.56 -19.14 14.76
N ASN A 223 -0.43 -18.60 15.21
CA ASN A 223 0.62 -18.10 14.34
C ASN A 223 1.31 -19.29 13.62
N ASN A 224 1.79 -19.10 12.38
CA ASN A 224 2.54 -20.12 11.64
C ASN A 224 4.05 -19.84 11.58
N GLY A 225 4.50 -18.70 12.10
CA GLY A 225 5.92 -18.28 12.10
C GLY A 225 6.42 -17.69 10.79
N ASP A 226 5.51 -17.27 9.92
CA ASP A 226 5.76 -16.64 8.61
C ASP A 226 4.87 -15.39 8.40
N GLY A 227 4.43 -14.76 9.50
CA GLY A 227 3.45 -13.66 9.50
C GLY A 227 2.01 -14.08 9.20
N SER A 228 1.76 -15.35 8.86
CA SER A 228 0.40 -15.86 8.61
C SER A 228 -0.22 -16.59 9.81
N PHE A 229 -1.54 -16.51 9.92
CA PHE A 229 -2.32 -17.13 10.98
C PHE A 229 -3.30 -18.19 10.48
N ALA A 230 -3.53 -19.23 11.27
CA ALA A 230 -4.50 -20.30 11.03
C ALA A 230 -5.59 -20.35 12.11
N ASP A 231 -6.87 -20.37 11.71
CA ASP A 231 -8.00 -20.50 12.66
C ASP A 231 -8.03 -21.91 13.29
N THR A 232 -7.63 -21.99 14.56
CA THR A 232 -7.62 -23.23 15.36
C THR A 232 -8.82 -23.32 16.31
N SER A 233 -9.81 -22.41 16.24
CA SER A 233 -10.91 -22.27 17.22
C SER A 233 -11.69 -23.56 17.50
N ILE A 234 -11.81 -24.45 16.49
CA ILE A 234 -12.47 -25.75 16.61
C ILE A 234 -11.55 -26.79 17.26
N GLU A 235 -10.27 -26.75 16.93
CA GLU A 235 -9.26 -27.75 17.29
C GLU A 235 -8.83 -27.58 18.75
N THR A 236 -8.67 -26.33 19.21
CA THR A 236 -8.46 -25.99 20.63
C THR A 236 -9.66 -26.36 21.53
N GLY A 237 -10.84 -26.60 20.95
CA GLY A 237 -12.08 -26.94 21.66
C GLY A 237 -12.81 -25.73 22.27
N ILE A 238 -12.17 -24.57 22.39
CA ILE A 238 -12.71 -23.35 23.02
C ILE A 238 -14.05 -22.94 22.40
N ALA A 239 -14.17 -22.97 21.06
CA ALA A 239 -15.40 -22.62 20.34
C ALA A 239 -16.63 -23.41 20.78
N ALA A 240 -16.46 -24.67 21.19
CA ALA A 240 -17.56 -25.52 21.63
C ALA A 240 -17.97 -25.25 23.10
N GLY A 241 -17.09 -24.67 23.91
CA GLY A 241 -17.34 -24.33 25.31
C GLY A 241 -17.85 -22.90 25.54
N LEU A 242 -17.44 -21.93 24.72
CA LEU A 242 -17.79 -20.51 24.91
C LEU A 242 -19.29 -20.18 24.74
N VAL A 243 -20.09 -21.04 24.13
CA VAL A 243 -21.40 -20.68 23.57
C VAL A 243 -22.60 -21.11 24.45
N ASP A 244 -23.65 -20.28 24.60
CA ASP A 244 -24.98 -20.75 25.06
C ASP A 244 -25.88 -21.00 23.86
N ARG A 245 -26.52 -22.17 23.84
CA ARG A 245 -27.43 -22.71 22.81
C ARG A 245 -26.84 -22.85 21.42
N ASP A 246 -26.49 -21.73 20.78
CA ASP A 246 -25.88 -21.61 19.45
C ASP A 246 -25.15 -20.23 19.30
N THR A 247 -24.73 -19.54 20.37
CA THR A 247 -24.26 -18.13 20.27
C THR A 247 -23.15 -17.78 21.28
N ASP A 248 -22.17 -17.03 20.81
CA ASP A 248 -21.06 -16.46 21.58
C ASP A 248 -21.45 -15.09 22.18
N TRP A 249 -20.99 -14.86 23.41
CA TRP A 249 -21.25 -13.67 24.23
C TRP A 249 -19.99 -13.21 24.98
N SER A 250 -18.82 -13.63 24.50
CA SER A 250 -17.52 -13.29 25.08
C SER A 250 -17.19 -11.80 24.94
N PHE A 251 -16.39 -11.31 25.89
CA PHE A 251 -15.98 -9.90 25.94
C PHE A 251 -14.51 -9.69 26.24
N THR A 252 -13.89 -10.53 27.06
CA THR A 252 -12.52 -10.25 27.55
C THR A 252 -11.80 -11.54 27.91
N PRO A 253 -10.87 -12.02 27.06
CA PRO A 253 -9.92 -13.05 27.44
C PRO A 253 -8.88 -12.48 28.40
N ASN A 254 -8.49 -13.26 29.40
CA ASN A 254 -7.23 -13.08 30.14
C ASN A 254 -6.57 -14.45 30.28
N PHE A 255 -5.24 -14.51 30.16
CA PHE A 255 -4.43 -15.73 30.34
C PHE A 255 -3.58 -15.65 31.61
N SER A 256 -3.55 -16.74 32.37
CA SER A 256 -2.72 -16.90 33.58
C SER A 256 -2.69 -18.37 34.00
N ASP A 257 -1.56 -18.85 34.51
CA ASP A 257 -1.40 -20.18 35.12
C ASP A 257 -2.13 -20.19 36.48
N VAL A 258 -3.35 -20.75 36.54
CA VAL A 258 -4.21 -20.69 37.75
C VAL A 258 -4.36 -22.01 38.51
N ASP A 259 -3.90 -23.14 37.99
CA ASP A 259 -3.77 -24.40 38.75
C ASP A 259 -2.32 -24.81 39.08
N GLY A 260 -1.34 -24.00 38.68
CA GLY A 260 0.05 -24.10 39.12
C GLY A 260 0.90 -25.12 38.34
N ASP A 261 0.36 -25.74 37.27
CA ASP A 261 1.07 -26.78 36.54
C ASP A 261 2.22 -26.25 35.65
N GLY A 262 2.11 -25.00 35.19
CA GLY A 262 3.09 -24.32 34.36
C GLY A 262 2.52 -23.63 33.13
N ASP A 263 1.33 -24.04 32.69
CA ASP A 263 0.71 -23.62 31.44
C ASP A 263 -0.41 -22.60 31.73
N SER A 264 -0.72 -21.71 30.79
CA SER A 264 -1.65 -20.60 31.05
C SER A 264 -3.08 -20.90 30.62
N ASP A 265 -3.99 -20.72 31.55
CA ASP A 265 -5.42 -20.99 31.44
C ASP A 265 -6.18 -19.75 30.95
N LEU A 266 -7.31 -19.96 30.26
CA LEU A 266 -8.16 -18.88 29.75
C LEU A 266 -9.28 -18.55 30.74
N LEU A 267 -9.21 -17.35 31.33
CA LEU A 267 -10.26 -16.72 32.12
C LEU A 267 -11.07 -15.76 31.23
N MET A 268 -12.21 -16.22 30.72
CA MET A 268 -13.06 -15.45 29.80
C MET A 268 -14.24 -14.81 30.52
N ALA A 269 -14.31 -13.48 30.50
CA ALA A 269 -15.51 -12.74 30.92
C ALA A 269 -16.53 -12.64 29.78
N ALA A 270 -17.82 -12.83 30.09
CA ALA A 270 -18.89 -12.90 29.10
C ALA A 270 -20.28 -12.52 29.65
N ASP A 271 -21.22 -12.25 28.76
CA ASP A 271 -22.59 -11.84 29.11
C ASP A 271 -23.44 -12.99 29.72
N PHE A 272 -24.61 -12.66 30.26
CA PHE A 272 -25.71 -13.58 30.58
C PHE A 272 -25.44 -14.78 31.53
N ARG A 273 -24.38 -14.75 32.36
CA ARG A 273 -23.83 -15.87 33.19
C ARG A 273 -22.99 -16.90 32.42
N GLU A 274 -22.40 -16.51 31.30
CA GLU A 274 -21.50 -17.35 30.50
C GLU A 274 -20.00 -17.04 30.67
N SER A 275 -19.59 -16.28 31.69
CA SER A 275 -18.16 -16.19 32.07
C SER A 275 -17.63 -17.59 32.44
N LYS A 276 -16.44 -17.94 31.94
CA LYS A 276 -15.89 -19.30 31.90
C LYS A 276 -14.38 -19.33 32.20
N VAL A 277 -13.92 -20.47 32.72
CA VAL A 277 -12.51 -20.79 32.94
C VAL A 277 -12.20 -22.08 32.17
N PHE A 278 -11.15 -22.05 31.35
CA PHE A 278 -10.68 -23.19 30.58
C PHE A 278 -9.24 -23.50 30.95
N HIS A 279 -8.97 -24.74 31.39
CA HIS A 279 -7.59 -25.16 31.64
C HIS A 279 -6.92 -25.52 30.32
N ASN A 280 -5.65 -25.19 30.16
CA ASN A 280 -4.82 -25.72 29.08
C ASN A 280 -4.54 -27.22 29.34
N ASN A 281 -4.30 -28.02 28.28
CA ASN A 281 -4.08 -29.47 28.40
C ASN A 281 -2.65 -29.92 28.03
N ASP A 282 -1.72 -29.00 27.76
CA ASP A 282 -0.36 -29.26 27.21
C ASP A 282 -0.38 -30.08 25.89
N ASP A 283 -1.43 -29.91 25.10
CA ASP A 283 -1.56 -30.54 23.77
C ASP A 283 -2.23 -29.64 22.70
N GLY A 284 -2.23 -28.32 22.94
CA GLY A 284 -2.89 -27.33 22.10
C GLY A 284 -4.42 -27.34 22.20
N THR A 285 -4.99 -28.01 23.21
CA THR A 285 -6.43 -28.03 23.47
C THR A 285 -6.78 -27.56 24.87
N PHE A 286 -8.01 -27.10 25.06
CA PHE A 286 -8.50 -26.54 26.32
C PHE A 286 -9.73 -27.28 26.86
N THR A 287 -9.83 -27.38 28.18
CA THR A 287 -10.94 -28.04 28.90
C THR A 287 -11.78 -27.02 29.68
N ASP A 288 -13.09 -26.91 29.38
CA ASP A 288 -14.04 -26.11 30.21
C ASP A 288 -14.11 -26.70 31.63
N ALA A 289 -13.45 -26.02 32.57
CA ALA A 289 -13.41 -26.36 33.99
C ALA A 289 -14.40 -25.54 34.82
N THR A 290 -15.22 -24.69 34.18
CA THR A 290 -15.94 -23.61 34.82
C THR A 290 -16.78 -24.08 36.01
N GLN A 291 -16.46 -23.53 37.17
CA GLN A 291 -17.14 -23.85 38.42
C GLN A 291 -18.48 -23.11 38.52
N ARG A 292 -19.45 -23.50 37.69
CA ARG A 292 -20.82 -22.91 37.50
C ARG A 292 -21.73 -22.92 38.75
N ARG A 293 -21.18 -23.01 39.96
CA ARG A 293 -21.83 -22.74 41.26
C ARG A 293 -21.18 -21.59 42.02
N VAL A 294 -19.92 -21.29 41.73
CA VAL A 294 -19.15 -20.16 42.26
C VAL A 294 -19.19 -19.03 41.25
N ILE A 295 -18.74 -19.32 40.01
CA ILE A 295 -18.83 -18.41 38.86
C ILE A 295 -20.30 -18.16 38.55
N GLN A 296 -20.79 -16.95 38.85
CA GLN A 296 -22.19 -16.55 38.89
C GLN A 296 -22.43 -15.06 38.59
N ASP A 297 -21.41 -14.31 38.17
CA ASP A 297 -21.57 -13.00 37.55
C ASP A 297 -22.53 -13.10 36.36
N GLN A 298 -23.36 -12.06 36.14
CA GLN A 298 -24.57 -12.20 35.31
C GLN A 298 -24.52 -11.47 33.97
N ALA A 299 -23.50 -10.65 33.79
CA ALA A 299 -23.14 -9.95 32.58
C ALA A 299 -21.74 -9.40 32.83
N GLY A 300 -20.74 -10.27 32.69
CA GLY A 300 -19.34 -9.90 32.77
C GLY A 300 -18.97 -9.04 31.57
N MET A 301 -18.23 -7.96 31.81
CA MET A 301 -17.64 -7.14 30.75
C MET A 301 -16.13 -7.41 30.75
N GLY A 302 -15.31 -6.47 31.20
CA GLY A 302 -13.88 -6.65 31.44
C GLY A 302 -13.57 -7.33 32.77
N ALA A 303 -12.38 -7.92 32.82
CA ALA A 303 -11.83 -8.59 33.98
C ALA A 303 -10.37 -8.17 34.22
N ALA A 304 -9.86 -8.44 35.43
CA ALA A 304 -8.45 -8.24 35.81
C ALA A 304 -7.97 -9.42 36.66
N VAL A 305 -6.77 -9.92 36.36
CA VAL A 305 -6.18 -11.12 36.99
C VAL A 305 -4.92 -10.74 37.76
N GLY A 306 -4.82 -11.17 39.02
CA GLY A 306 -3.74 -10.76 39.93
C GLY A 306 -3.82 -11.48 41.28
N ASP A 307 -2.69 -11.62 41.95
CA ASP A 307 -2.58 -12.12 43.33
C ASP A 307 -2.89 -10.97 44.30
N TYR A 308 -4.11 -10.94 44.91
CA TYR A 308 -4.57 -9.80 45.74
C TYR A 308 -4.39 -10.00 47.26
N ASP A 309 -4.04 -11.19 47.76
CA ASP A 309 -3.62 -11.40 49.15
C ASP A 309 -2.20 -11.99 49.34
N ASN A 310 -1.39 -12.00 48.27
CA ASN A 310 0.02 -12.41 48.22
C ASN A 310 0.23 -13.85 48.72
N ASP A 311 -0.64 -14.77 48.32
CA ASP A 311 -0.53 -16.20 48.65
C ASP A 311 0.08 -17.07 47.52
N ALA A 312 0.35 -16.44 46.38
CA ALA A 312 0.93 -16.98 45.14
C ALA A 312 0.01 -17.84 44.26
N ASP A 313 -1.31 -17.83 44.50
CA ASP A 313 -2.31 -18.19 43.49
C ASP A 313 -2.88 -16.93 42.80
N MET A 314 -3.28 -17.03 41.53
CA MET A 314 -3.78 -15.87 40.77
C MET A 314 -5.31 -15.77 40.81
N ASP A 315 -5.83 -14.65 41.33
CA ASP A 315 -7.27 -14.38 41.48
C ASP A 315 -7.91 -13.72 40.25
N TRP A 316 -9.25 -13.70 40.22
CA TRP A 316 -10.02 -13.15 39.11
C TRP A 316 -11.09 -12.13 39.56
N PHE A 317 -10.93 -10.87 39.15
CA PHE A 317 -11.94 -9.82 39.28
C PHE A 317 -12.72 -9.65 37.97
N VAL A 318 -14.07 -9.62 38.04
CA VAL A 318 -14.97 -9.47 36.89
C VAL A 318 -15.94 -8.29 37.12
N THR A 319 -15.96 -7.35 36.19
CA THR A 319 -16.87 -6.18 36.23
C THR A 319 -18.24 -6.50 35.65
N SER A 320 -19.28 -5.72 36.01
CA SER A 320 -20.63 -5.93 35.44
C SER A 320 -21.39 -4.63 35.09
N ILE A 321 -22.29 -4.75 34.10
CA ILE A 321 -23.24 -3.70 33.70
C ILE A 321 -24.35 -3.44 34.73
N TYR A 322 -24.54 -4.32 35.71
CA TYR A 322 -25.58 -4.14 36.73
C TYR A 322 -25.09 -3.32 37.94
N ASP A 323 -26.07 -2.90 38.74
CA ASP A 323 -25.96 -2.01 39.90
C ASP A 323 -26.89 -2.62 40.96
N LEU A 324 -26.43 -2.71 42.22
CA LEU A 324 -27.14 -3.44 43.30
C LEU A 324 -28.58 -2.94 43.52
N ASP A 325 -28.87 -1.70 43.13
CA ASP A 325 -30.19 -1.06 43.22
C ASP A 325 -31.16 -1.42 42.06
N LEU A 326 -30.88 -2.43 41.22
CA LEU A 326 -31.71 -2.73 40.02
C LEU A 326 -32.75 -3.86 40.17
N LEU A 327 -32.53 -4.92 40.96
CA LEU A 327 -33.48 -6.04 41.08
C LEU A 327 -33.59 -6.60 42.52
N ASP A 328 -34.80 -7.02 42.91
CA ASP A 328 -35.11 -7.59 44.23
C ASP A 328 -34.48 -8.99 44.46
N GLY A 329 -33.21 -9.03 44.89
CA GLY A 329 -32.69 -10.09 45.77
C GLY A 329 -31.64 -11.08 45.26
N ASP A 330 -31.18 -10.96 44.00
CA ASP A 330 -29.97 -11.64 43.51
C ASP A 330 -28.78 -10.66 43.58
N TYR A 331 -27.55 -11.16 43.84
CA TYR A 331 -26.34 -10.32 43.76
C TYR A 331 -26.03 -9.97 42.29
N LEU A 332 -25.90 -8.67 42.01
CA LEU A 332 -25.84 -8.06 40.67
C LEU A 332 -24.86 -6.86 40.68
N GLY A 333 -23.60 -7.15 40.94
CA GLY A 333 -22.50 -6.19 40.90
C GLY A 333 -21.24 -6.83 40.32
N ASN A 334 -20.08 -6.26 40.61
CA ASN A 334 -18.79 -6.90 40.32
C ASN A 334 -18.65 -8.21 41.12
N PHE A 335 -17.81 -9.12 40.66
CA PHE A 335 -17.40 -10.31 41.39
C PHE A 335 -15.88 -10.30 41.56
N LEU A 336 -15.41 -10.68 42.75
CA LEU A 336 -14.03 -11.08 42.99
C LEU A 336 -14.06 -12.56 43.38
N TYR A 337 -13.40 -13.39 42.58
CA TYR A 337 -13.18 -14.79 42.83
C TYR A 337 -11.75 -14.94 43.33
N ARG A 338 -11.57 -15.35 44.58
CA ARG A 338 -10.26 -15.80 45.05
C ARG A 338 -9.98 -17.18 44.49
N ASN A 339 -8.75 -17.47 44.14
CA ASN A 339 -8.27 -18.81 43.81
C ASN A 339 -7.82 -19.57 45.08
N ASP A 340 -7.59 -20.87 44.93
CA ASP A 340 -6.99 -21.79 45.92
C ASP A 340 -6.62 -23.09 45.14
N ASP A 341 -5.42 -23.21 44.56
CA ASP A 341 -4.98 -24.42 43.80
C ASP A 341 -6.01 -24.81 42.70
N GLY A 342 -6.51 -23.82 41.95
CA GLY A 342 -7.56 -23.94 40.94
C GLY A 342 -9.02 -23.99 41.46
N GLU A 343 -9.28 -24.09 42.77
CA GLU A 343 -10.62 -24.21 43.36
C GLU A 343 -11.22 -22.86 43.83
N PHE A 344 -11.68 -22.05 42.87
CA PHE A 344 -12.24 -20.70 43.10
C PHE A 344 -13.32 -20.56 44.20
N ALA A 345 -13.27 -19.44 44.92
CA ALA A 345 -14.26 -19.01 45.92
C ALA A 345 -14.71 -17.55 45.71
N ASN A 346 -16.01 -17.26 45.86
CA ASN A 346 -16.54 -15.90 45.74
C ASN A 346 -16.21 -15.05 46.99
N ALA A 347 -15.17 -14.22 46.89
CA ALA A 347 -14.66 -13.35 47.95
C ALA A 347 -15.38 -11.99 48.04
N THR A 348 -16.10 -11.57 46.98
CA THR A 348 -16.80 -10.27 46.87
C THR A 348 -17.48 -9.74 48.15
N PRO A 349 -18.28 -10.54 48.91
CA PRO A 349 -19.01 -10.05 50.08
C PRO A 349 -18.13 -9.76 51.30
N THR A 350 -16.95 -10.39 51.37
CA THR A 350 -15.92 -10.13 52.39
C THR A 350 -14.93 -9.07 51.93
N ALA A 351 -14.64 -9.02 50.62
CA ALA A 351 -13.67 -8.11 50.02
C ALA A 351 -14.14 -6.64 49.94
N GLY A 352 -15.45 -6.39 49.92
CA GLY A 352 -15.99 -5.02 49.91
C GLY A 352 -16.12 -4.37 48.53
N VAL A 353 -15.90 -5.12 47.45
CA VAL A 353 -15.98 -4.65 46.05
C VAL A 353 -17.33 -4.86 45.29
N PRO A 354 -18.50 -5.19 45.89
CA PRO A 354 -19.72 -5.54 45.12
C PRO A 354 -20.42 -4.34 44.44
N ALA A 355 -19.88 -3.13 44.55
CA ALA A 355 -20.51 -1.89 44.12
C ALA A 355 -20.39 -1.63 42.60
N GLY A 356 -21.06 -2.46 41.79
CA GLY A 356 -21.25 -2.21 40.36
C GLY A 356 -22.08 -0.95 40.09
N ALA A 357 -21.78 -0.24 39.00
CA ALA A 357 -22.50 0.98 38.59
C ALA A 357 -22.62 1.11 37.06
N ALA A 358 -22.80 -0.03 36.38
CA ALA A 358 -22.69 -0.19 34.93
C ALA A 358 -21.29 0.14 34.37
N ARG A 359 -20.36 -0.82 34.53
CA ARG A 359 -18.92 -0.64 34.31
C ARG A 359 -18.38 -1.66 33.31
N ARG A 360 -17.31 -1.28 32.61
CA ARG A 360 -16.78 -2.05 31.46
C ARG A 360 -15.35 -2.54 31.67
N ALA A 361 -14.40 -1.66 31.93
CA ALA A 361 -12.97 -1.99 31.93
C ALA A 361 -12.34 -1.78 33.32
N PRO A 362 -11.70 -2.80 33.92
CA PRO A 362 -10.82 -2.67 35.07
C PRO A 362 -9.33 -2.57 34.66
N CYS A 363 -8.48 -2.17 35.61
CA CYS A 363 -7.05 -2.50 35.65
C CYS A 363 -6.69 -2.92 37.10
N THR A 364 -5.51 -3.52 37.27
CA THR A 364 -4.95 -3.88 38.58
C THR A 364 -3.49 -3.46 38.63
N ALA A 365 -3.10 -2.76 39.70
CA ALA A 365 -1.72 -2.32 39.97
C ALA A 365 -1.57 -1.98 41.46
N ASP A 366 -0.34 -1.77 41.92
CA ASP A 366 -0.01 -1.27 43.26
C ASP A 366 0.32 0.22 43.14
N PHE A 367 -0.64 1.09 43.43
CA PHE A 367 -0.57 2.51 43.06
C PHE A 367 0.23 3.37 44.04
N GLU A 368 0.53 2.83 45.22
CA GLU A 368 1.28 3.50 46.28
C GLU A 368 2.54 2.72 46.69
N ASN A 369 2.90 1.68 45.94
CA ASN A 369 4.08 0.85 46.14
C ASN A 369 4.13 0.13 47.50
N ASP A 370 3.00 -0.23 48.12
CA ASP A 370 2.96 -0.85 49.47
C ASP A 370 3.06 -2.38 49.48
N GLY A 371 3.07 -3.02 48.30
CA GLY A 371 3.18 -4.45 48.09
C GLY A 371 1.84 -5.17 47.91
N ASN A 372 0.72 -4.45 47.74
CA ASN A 372 -0.61 -5.04 47.55
C ASN A 372 -1.27 -4.49 46.26
N LEU A 373 -1.97 -5.34 45.51
CA LEU A 373 -2.70 -4.91 44.31
C LEU A 373 -4.04 -4.25 44.67
N ASP A 374 -4.29 -3.07 44.09
CA ASP A 374 -5.57 -2.37 44.06
C ASP A 374 -6.37 -2.67 42.79
N ILE A 375 -7.66 -2.32 42.79
CA ILE A 375 -8.55 -2.49 41.63
C ILE A 375 -9.17 -1.16 41.23
N LEU A 376 -8.78 -0.63 40.06
CA LEU A 376 -9.40 0.54 39.44
C LEU A 376 -10.35 0.10 38.33
N HIS A 377 -11.55 0.69 38.18
CA HIS A 377 -12.38 0.42 37.01
C HIS A 377 -13.38 1.52 36.60
N VAL A 378 -13.54 1.69 35.27
CA VAL A 378 -14.26 2.79 34.63
C VAL A 378 -15.71 2.44 34.26
N ASN A 379 -16.56 3.47 34.11
CA ASN A 379 -18.00 3.33 33.89
C ASN A 379 -18.37 3.48 32.43
N GLY A 380 -19.46 2.85 32.02
CA GLY A 380 -20.17 3.35 30.86
C GLY A 380 -21.33 2.48 30.45
N TRP A 381 -22.51 3.08 30.41
CA TRP A 381 -23.69 2.47 29.79
C TRP A 381 -24.69 3.54 29.31
N TYR A 382 -25.83 3.13 28.77
CA TYR A 382 -26.92 4.02 28.39
C TYR A 382 -27.97 4.18 29.51
N LEU A 383 -28.98 5.03 29.29
CA LEU A 383 -30.05 5.30 30.26
C LEU A 383 -31.03 4.12 30.35
N VAL A 384 -31.06 3.42 31.49
CA VAL A 384 -31.91 2.24 31.77
C VAL A 384 -32.96 2.59 32.82
N ASP A 385 -34.24 2.34 32.53
CA ASP A 385 -35.40 2.60 33.42
C ASP A 385 -35.43 4.00 34.08
N GLY A 386 -34.84 5.00 33.41
CA GLY A 386 -34.77 6.38 33.89
C GLY A 386 -33.62 6.67 34.86
N LYS A 387 -32.77 5.68 35.19
CA LYS A 387 -31.44 5.90 35.78
C LYS A 387 -30.45 6.25 34.66
N ASP A 388 -29.59 7.23 34.89
CA ASP A 388 -28.50 7.55 33.95
C ASP A 388 -27.22 6.80 34.35
N TYR A 389 -26.57 6.24 33.35
CA TYR A 389 -25.30 5.49 33.44
C TYR A 389 -24.25 5.99 32.45
N ARG A 390 -24.55 7.09 31.72
CA ARG A 390 -23.59 7.83 30.89
C ARG A 390 -22.75 8.82 31.71
N ARG A 391 -23.13 9.01 32.98
CA ARG A 391 -22.43 9.84 33.97
C ARG A 391 -22.34 9.11 35.30
N ARG A 392 -21.18 8.51 35.58
CA ARG A 392 -20.88 7.79 36.84
C ARG A 392 -19.37 7.88 37.11
N PRO A 393 -18.93 8.24 38.33
CA PRO A 393 -17.51 8.43 38.64
C PRO A 393 -16.74 7.12 38.64
N VAL A 394 -15.48 7.13 38.15
CA VAL A 394 -14.51 6.02 38.26
C VAL A 394 -14.44 5.44 39.69
N ARG A 395 -14.09 4.15 39.82
CA ARG A 395 -13.90 3.48 41.12
C ARG A 395 -12.46 3.09 41.27
N PHE A 396 -11.98 3.28 42.47
CA PHE A 396 -10.67 2.86 42.93
C PHE A 396 -10.88 2.16 44.26
N PHE A 397 -10.72 0.84 44.25
CA PHE A 397 -10.80 -0.04 45.40
C PHE A 397 -9.39 -0.23 45.94
N HIS A 398 -9.06 0.55 46.97
CA HIS A 398 -7.79 0.51 47.68
C HIS A 398 -7.71 -0.71 48.60
N ASN A 399 -6.68 -1.54 48.46
CA ASN A 399 -6.49 -2.77 49.23
C ASN A 399 -5.89 -2.48 50.60
N THR A 400 -6.47 -2.99 51.69
CA THR A 400 -6.03 -2.62 53.05
C THR A 400 -5.04 -3.60 53.66
N GLY A 401 -4.07 -4.01 52.84
CA GLY A 401 -3.08 -5.04 53.09
C GLY A 401 -3.56 -6.44 52.66
N SER A 402 -2.64 -7.39 52.62
CA SER A 402 -2.78 -8.74 52.02
C SER A 402 -3.80 -9.62 52.77
N ASN A 403 -5.08 -9.38 52.48
CA ASN A 403 -6.26 -10.05 53.04
C ASN A 403 -7.53 -9.86 52.19
N MET A 404 -7.38 -9.34 50.96
CA MET A 404 -8.44 -8.96 50.03
C MET A 404 -9.49 -7.94 50.54
N VAL A 405 -9.28 -7.20 51.62
CA VAL A 405 -10.29 -6.23 52.11
C VAL A 405 -10.03 -4.85 51.54
N PHE A 406 -10.84 -4.45 50.58
CA PHE A 406 -10.72 -3.19 49.86
C PHE A 406 -11.61 -2.07 50.42
N ARG A 407 -11.32 -0.82 50.03
CA ARG A 407 -12.13 0.38 50.28
C ARG A 407 -12.26 1.22 49.02
N GLU A 408 -13.48 1.61 48.68
CA GLU A 408 -13.72 2.53 47.56
C GLU A 408 -13.35 3.97 47.98
N ILE A 409 -12.32 4.55 47.35
CA ILE A 409 -11.77 5.86 47.74
C ILE A 409 -11.53 6.84 46.57
N ALA A 410 -12.08 6.62 45.38
CA ALA A 410 -11.77 7.43 44.18
C ALA A 410 -11.97 8.95 44.40
N ASP A 411 -13.13 9.35 44.94
CA ASP A 411 -13.46 10.74 45.30
C ASP A 411 -12.49 11.36 46.34
N GLN A 412 -11.73 10.55 47.08
CA GLN A 412 -10.79 10.99 48.12
C GLN A 412 -9.37 11.21 47.56
N VAL A 413 -8.96 10.41 46.58
CA VAL A 413 -7.62 10.46 45.96
C VAL A 413 -7.56 11.34 44.70
N GLY A 414 -8.70 11.81 44.17
CA GLY A 414 -8.75 12.77 43.05
C GLY A 414 -9.25 12.19 41.72
N LEU A 415 -9.35 10.86 41.63
CA LEU A 415 -9.93 10.13 40.50
C LEU A 415 -11.44 10.43 40.38
N THR A 416 -11.78 11.37 39.49
CA THR A 416 -13.06 12.08 39.50
C THR A 416 -13.82 12.08 38.17
N ASP A 417 -13.29 11.45 37.12
CA ASP A 417 -13.95 11.38 35.81
C ASP A 417 -15.31 10.66 35.93
N ASP A 418 -16.36 11.36 35.50
CA ASP A 418 -17.74 10.85 35.45
C ASP A 418 -18.14 10.33 34.06
N SER A 419 -17.24 10.35 33.07
CA SER A 419 -17.52 10.08 31.65
C SER A 419 -17.81 8.60 31.33
N GLN A 420 -18.10 8.32 30.06
CA GLN A 420 -18.52 7.00 29.58
C GLN A 420 -17.35 6.16 29.03
N GLY A 421 -16.46 5.78 29.93
CA GLY A 421 -15.27 4.96 29.74
C GLY A 421 -15.48 3.69 28.92
N ARG A 422 -14.44 3.35 28.16
CA ARG A 422 -14.35 2.27 27.18
C ARG A 422 -13.30 1.26 27.59
N GLY A 423 -12.06 1.73 27.68
CA GLY A 423 -10.89 0.98 28.11
C GLY A 423 -10.08 1.79 29.11
N VAL A 424 -9.22 1.10 29.84
CA VAL A 424 -8.29 1.69 30.82
C VAL A 424 -6.98 0.91 30.79
N ALA A 425 -5.87 1.61 31.01
CA ALA A 425 -4.56 1.03 31.24
C ALA A 425 -3.88 1.83 32.35
N CYS A 426 -3.00 1.15 33.09
CA CYS A 426 -2.39 1.68 34.30
C CYS A 426 -0.90 1.29 34.25
N PHE A 427 -0.05 2.30 34.09
CA PHE A 427 1.40 2.21 33.86
C PHE A 427 2.06 3.52 34.29
N ASP A 428 3.36 3.51 34.53
CA ASP A 428 4.18 4.70 34.83
C ASP A 428 4.58 5.37 33.51
N PHE A 429 4.04 6.55 33.18
CA PHE A 429 4.26 7.21 31.88
C PHE A 429 5.35 8.28 31.85
N ASP A 430 5.73 8.88 33.00
CA ASP A 430 6.82 9.88 33.09
C ASP A 430 8.05 9.43 33.89
N ARG A 431 8.11 8.12 34.22
CA ARG A 431 9.24 7.36 34.78
C ARG A 431 9.65 7.79 36.19
N ASP A 432 8.66 8.23 36.95
CA ASP A 432 8.74 8.65 38.34
C ASP A 432 8.78 7.44 39.31
N GLY A 433 7.92 6.44 39.07
CA GLY A 433 7.86 5.21 39.85
C GLY A 433 6.55 4.92 40.58
N ASP A 434 5.54 5.78 40.52
CA ASP A 434 4.15 5.41 40.81
C ASP A 434 3.31 5.23 39.53
N ILE A 435 2.09 4.69 39.66
CA ILE A 435 1.31 4.19 38.52
C ILE A 435 0.18 5.15 38.15
N ASP A 436 0.14 5.53 36.88
CA ASP A 436 -0.85 6.45 36.30
C ASP A 436 -2.09 5.73 35.78
N VAL A 437 -3.05 6.50 35.27
CA VAL A 437 -4.32 5.96 34.74
C VAL A 437 -4.71 6.65 33.43
N LEU A 438 -4.56 5.94 32.31
CA LEU A 438 -5.05 6.35 31.00
C LEU A 438 -6.45 5.77 30.76
N ILE A 439 -7.44 6.63 30.48
CA ILE A 439 -8.85 6.25 30.27
C ILE A 439 -9.33 6.74 28.88
N SER A 440 -9.79 5.81 28.04
CA SER A 440 -10.50 6.15 26.80
C SER A 440 -12.01 6.23 27.06
N ASN A 441 -12.65 7.27 26.55
CA ASN A 441 -14.00 7.70 26.86
C ASN A 441 -14.85 7.87 25.59
N ASN A 442 -16.11 7.41 25.61
CA ASN A 442 -17.11 7.84 24.61
C ASN A 442 -17.88 9.06 25.14
N ALA A 443 -17.19 10.20 25.13
CA ALA A 443 -17.73 11.51 25.49
C ALA A 443 -16.92 12.61 24.78
N PRO A 444 -17.35 13.89 24.81
CA PRO A 444 -16.59 15.00 24.22
C PRO A 444 -15.22 15.26 24.88
N THR A 445 -15.05 14.81 26.13
CA THR A 445 -13.74 14.50 26.69
C THR A 445 -13.54 13.00 26.49
N ASN A 446 -12.48 12.63 25.77
CA ASN A 446 -12.46 11.47 24.88
C ASN A 446 -11.30 10.49 25.18
N VAL A 447 -10.20 11.03 25.69
CA VAL A 447 -9.09 10.35 26.37
C VAL A 447 -8.70 11.25 27.53
N VAL A 448 -8.45 10.69 28.71
CA VAL A 448 -7.93 11.43 29.88
C VAL A 448 -6.81 10.64 30.53
N LEU A 449 -5.78 11.36 30.97
CA LEU A 449 -4.64 10.82 31.70
C LEU A 449 -4.66 11.42 33.11
N TYR A 450 -4.75 10.56 34.13
CA TYR A 450 -4.52 10.95 35.51
C TYR A 450 -3.09 10.59 35.86
N ARG A 451 -2.27 11.60 36.17
CA ARG A 451 -0.95 11.36 36.75
C ARG A 451 -1.09 11.13 38.26
N ASN A 452 -0.35 10.17 38.77
CA ASN A 452 -0.22 9.90 40.18
C ASN A 452 0.93 10.76 40.78
N GLU A 453 0.80 11.15 42.05
CA GLU A 453 1.65 12.12 42.75
C GLU A 453 1.79 11.68 44.21
N THR A 454 2.08 10.39 44.44
CA THR A 454 1.99 9.77 45.76
C THR A 454 3.17 10.17 46.65
N ALA A 455 2.91 11.10 47.56
CA ALA A 455 3.91 11.67 48.47
C ALA A 455 4.29 10.74 49.64
N ASN A 456 4.77 9.52 49.36
CA ASN A 456 5.20 8.53 50.34
C ASN A 456 6.74 8.34 50.39
N ALA A 457 7.21 7.21 50.93
CA ALA A 457 8.63 6.84 50.99
C ALA A 457 8.85 5.34 50.72
N ASN A 458 7.90 4.71 50.02
CA ASN A 458 7.99 3.34 49.54
C ASN A 458 8.93 3.27 48.33
N HIS A 459 9.19 2.05 47.87
CA HIS A 459 10.06 1.78 46.73
C HIS A 459 9.40 0.84 45.74
N TYR A 460 9.82 0.90 44.47
CA TYR A 460 9.25 0.08 43.40
C TYR A 460 10.32 -0.73 42.65
N LEU A 461 9.90 -1.63 41.78
CA LEU A 461 10.69 -2.19 40.69
C LEU A 461 9.78 -2.42 39.48
N ALA A 462 10.05 -1.70 38.39
CA ALA A 462 9.44 -1.97 37.09
C ALA A 462 10.33 -2.97 36.33
N ILE A 463 9.74 -3.96 35.68
CA ILE A 463 10.47 -5.03 34.98
C ILE A 463 9.94 -5.13 33.54
N ARG A 464 10.87 -5.07 32.59
CA ARG A 464 10.64 -5.40 31.17
C ARG A 464 11.43 -6.66 30.85
N LEU A 465 10.85 -7.57 30.06
CA LEU A 465 11.55 -8.76 29.59
C LEU A 465 11.95 -8.61 28.13
N GLU A 466 13.11 -9.16 27.77
CA GLU A 466 13.49 -9.46 26.38
C GLU A 466 13.67 -10.98 26.29
N GLY A 467 12.72 -11.67 25.67
CA GLY A 467 12.78 -13.11 25.43
C GLY A 467 13.71 -13.48 24.26
N ALA A 468 14.00 -14.78 24.15
CA ALA A 468 14.63 -15.36 22.98
C ALA A 468 13.60 -15.55 21.84
N ALA A 469 14.07 -15.51 20.59
CA ALA A 469 13.19 -15.69 19.43
C ALA A 469 12.48 -17.07 19.47
N PRO A 470 11.20 -17.16 19.08
CA PRO A 470 10.39 -16.09 18.47
C PRO A 470 9.66 -15.16 19.45
N ASN A 471 9.58 -15.48 20.73
CA ASN A 471 8.80 -14.72 21.73
C ASN A 471 9.65 -13.61 22.36
N HIS A 472 10.00 -12.56 21.59
CA HIS A 472 10.94 -11.52 22.03
C HIS A 472 10.44 -10.68 23.23
N LEU A 473 9.14 -10.70 23.52
CA LEU A 473 8.53 -10.05 24.68
C LEU A 473 8.53 -10.94 25.94
N GLY A 474 8.72 -12.25 25.80
CA GLY A 474 8.56 -13.21 26.90
C GLY A 474 7.11 -13.36 27.39
N VAL A 475 6.11 -13.21 26.52
CA VAL A 475 4.68 -13.41 26.82
C VAL A 475 4.46 -14.82 27.38
N GLY A 476 3.77 -14.92 28.52
CA GLY A 476 3.61 -16.15 29.30
C GLY A 476 4.62 -16.33 30.44
N SER A 477 5.60 -15.43 30.59
CA SER A 477 6.56 -15.48 31.71
C SER A 477 5.89 -15.19 33.05
N ARG A 478 6.24 -15.99 34.07
CA ARG A 478 5.87 -15.73 35.48
C ARG A 478 7.06 -15.12 36.22
N ILE A 479 6.87 -13.90 36.73
CA ILE A 479 7.87 -13.11 37.46
C ILE A 479 7.55 -13.17 38.95
N THR A 480 8.53 -13.54 39.77
CA THR A 480 8.45 -13.55 41.22
C THR A 480 9.45 -12.53 41.79
N VAL A 481 8.97 -11.59 42.60
CA VAL A 481 9.82 -10.64 43.32
C VAL A 481 9.72 -10.91 44.82
N THR A 482 10.87 -11.12 45.47
CA THR A 482 10.95 -11.49 46.89
C THR A 482 11.72 -10.44 47.68
N THR A 483 11.10 -9.96 48.75
CA THR A 483 11.68 -9.00 49.70
C THR A 483 11.73 -9.58 51.12
N ALA A 484 12.24 -8.81 52.07
CA ALA A 484 12.12 -9.15 53.50
C ALA A 484 10.67 -9.10 54.04
N GLY A 485 9.72 -8.52 53.30
CA GLY A 485 8.30 -8.48 53.66
C GLY A 485 7.50 -9.71 53.21
N GLY A 486 7.86 -10.28 52.05
CA GLY A 486 7.16 -11.41 51.42
C GLY A 486 7.59 -11.58 49.96
N SER A 487 6.94 -12.49 49.26
CA SER A 487 7.05 -12.65 47.79
C SER A 487 5.77 -12.15 47.13
N GLN A 488 5.87 -11.68 45.89
CA GLN A 488 4.76 -11.32 45.02
C GLN A 488 4.96 -12.00 43.67
N ILE A 489 3.89 -12.44 43.01
CA ILE A 489 3.92 -12.96 41.64
C ILE A 489 3.14 -12.09 40.66
N ARG A 490 3.59 -12.03 39.41
CA ARG A 490 2.90 -11.40 38.27
C ARG A 490 3.21 -12.19 36.99
N ASP A 491 2.23 -12.30 36.10
CA ASP A 491 2.41 -12.94 34.77
C ASP A 491 2.45 -11.87 33.68
N LEU A 492 3.32 -12.04 32.67
CA LEU A 492 3.49 -11.10 31.56
C LEU A 492 2.67 -11.51 30.32
N GLY A 493 2.02 -10.53 29.68
CA GLY A 493 1.21 -10.71 28.47
C GLY A 493 -0.17 -11.32 28.74
N GLY A 494 -0.96 -11.54 27.69
CA GLY A 494 -2.29 -12.17 27.79
C GLY A 494 -3.34 -11.44 28.63
N ARG A 495 -3.14 -10.15 28.94
CA ARG A 495 -3.98 -9.35 29.86
C ARG A 495 -4.78 -8.30 29.09
N ASN A 496 -6.11 -8.39 29.12
CA ASN A 496 -6.98 -7.42 28.46
C ASN A 496 -7.97 -6.73 29.41
N ASN A 497 -8.04 -5.41 29.29
CA ASN A 497 -8.89 -4.49 30.06
C ASN A 497 -10.13 -4.10 29.23
N TYR A 498 -11.00 -5.07 28.96
CA TYR A 498 -12.22 -5.00 28.13
C TYR A 498 -12.02 -4.78 26.63
N VAL A 499 -11.64 -3.58 26.20
CA VAL A 499 -11.31 -3.25 24.79
C VAL A 499 -9.96 -2.52 24.71
N SER A 500 -9.11 -2.73 25.70
CA SER A 500 -7.80 -2.09 25.81
C SER A 500 -6.75 -3.06 26.32
N HIS A 501 -5.53 -2.86 25.85
CA HIS A 501 -4.35 -3.62 26.26
C HIS A 501 -3.36 -2.70 26.99
N GLY A 502 -2.70 -3.22 28.03
CA GLY A 502 -1.60 -2.53 28.71
C GLY A 502 -0.24 -2.85 28.09
N PRO A 503 0.83 -2.14 28.51
CA PRO A 503 2.19 -2.39 28.04
C PRO A 503 2.73 -3.73 28.56
N PHE A 504 3.77 -4.25 27.89
CA PHE A 504 4.52 -5.45 28.29
C PHE A 504 5.55 -5.15 29.40
N GLU A 505 5.13 -4.38 30.40
CA GLU A 505 5.97 -3.96 31.54
C GLU A 505 5.25 -4.29 32.85
N VAL A 506 5.99 -4.80 33.84
CA VAL A 506 5.43 -5.39 35.07
C VAL A 506 5.92 -4.65 36.30
N HIS A 507 4.98 -4.10 37.06
CA HIS A 507 5.26 -3.27 38.23
C HIS A 507 5.12 -4.04 39.56
N PHE A 508 6.05 -3.78 40.49
CA PHE A 508 6.05 -4.30 41.85
C PHE A 508 6.35 -3.19 42.87
N GLY A 509 5.40 -2.91 43.76
CA GLY A 509 5.67 -2.15 44.97
C GLY A 509 6.42 -2.98 46.01
N LEU A 510 7.39 -2.38 46.70
CA LEU A 510 8.31 -3.05 47.62
C LEU A 510 8.22 -2.50 49.06
N ALA A 511 7.30 -1.57 49.33
CA ALA A 511 7.17 -0.85 50.59
C ALA A 511 8.53 -0.26 51.06
N GLU A 512 8.93 -0.51 52.32
CA GLU A 512 10.22 -0.03 52.88
C GLU A 512 11.47 -0.77 52.33
N ALA A 513 11.34 -1.74 51.40
CA ALA A 513 12.47 -2.55 50.94
C ALA A 513 13.29 -1.88 49.82
N THR A 514 14.57 -1.64 50.07
CA THR A 514 15.51 -1.02 49.10
C THR A 514 16.15 -2.00 48.12
N GLU A 515 15.95 -3.31 48.34
CA GLU A 515 16.54 -4.40 47.57
C GLU A 515 15.60 -5.61 47.55
N ALA A 516 15.61 -6.39 46.46
CA ALA A 516 14.80 -7.58 46.26
C ALA A 516 15.57 -8.67 45.49
N ASP A 517 15.15 -9.93 45.63
CA ASP A 517 15.55 -11.02 44.74
C ASP A 517 14.47 -11.19 43.65
N VAL A 518 14.87 -11.30 42.38
CA VAL A 518 13.96 -11.50 41.23
C VAL A 518 14.20 -12.87 40.60
N ASP A 519 13.14 -13.66 40.46
CA ASP A 519 13.14 -14.94 39.75
C ASP A 519 12.12 -14.90 38.60
N ILE A 520 12.50 -15.38 37.42
CA ILE A 520 11.65 -15.50 36.23
C ILE A 520 11.58 -16.97 35.80
N ARG A 521 10.36 -17.45 35.53
CA ARG A 521 10.08 -18.64 34.71
C ARG A 521 9.66 -18.15 33.32
N TRP A 522 10.48 -18.42 32.31
CA TRP A 522 10.21 -18.12 30.90
C TRP A 522 9.20 -19.14 30.32
N PRO A 523 8.55 -18.85 29.17
CA PRO A 523 7.50 -19.72 28.60
C PRO A 523 8.02 -21.11 28.19
N ASP A 524 9.29 -21.17 27.75
CA ASP A 524 10.02 -22.41 27.41
C ASP A 524 10.42 -23.26 28.65
N GLY A 525 10.04 -22.84 29.85
CA GLY A 525 10.36 -23.48 31.12
C GLY A 525 11.80 -23.27 31.59
N THR A 526 12.61 -22.43 30.91
CA THR A 526 13.90 -21.96 31.44
C THR A 526 13.67 -20.94 32.56
N THR A 527 14.72 -20.68 33.35
CA THR A 527 14.64 -19.73 34.47
C THR A 527 15.80 -18.75 34.48
N SER A 528 15.57 -17.59 35.10
CA SER A 528 16.61 -16.58 35.34
C SER A 528 16.43 -15.98 36.73
N THR A 529 17.55 -15.77 37.44
CA THR A 529 17.58 -15.32 38.84
C THR A 529 18.54 -14.16 38.99
N MET A 530 18.06 -13.04 39.53
CA MET A 530 18.82 -11.84 39.83
C MET A 530 18.72 -11.56 41.35
N PRO A 531 19.72 -11.95 42.15
CA PRO A 531 19.74 -11.64 43.57
C PRO A 531 20.24 -10.21 43.84
N ASP A 532 19.92 -9.68 45.03
CA ASP A 532 20.39 -8.37 45.51
C ASP A 532 20.08 -7.18 44.53
N VAL A 533 18.92 -7.20 43.84
CA VAL A 533 18.49 -6.14 42.91
C VAL A 533 18.08 -4.88 43.66
N SER A 534 18.69 -3.73 43.33
CA SER A 534 18.29 -2.42 43.87
C SER A 534 16.88 -2.01 43.45
N ALA A 535 16.14 -1.37 44.35
CA ALA A 535 14.84 -0.78 44.06
C ALA A 535 14.93 0.63 43.43
N ASN A 536 13.80 1.09 42.88
CA ASN A 536 13.56 2.38 42.20
C ASN A 536 14.30 2.49 40.86
N GLN A 537 13.97 1.59 39.93
CA GLN A 537 14.45 1.58 38.56
C GLN A 537 13.52 0.74 37.67
N LEU A 538 13.53 1.01 36.37
CA LEU A 538 13.18 0.03 35.34
C LEU A 538 14.35 -0.96 35.16
N LEU A 539 14.06 -2.25 35.20
CA LEU A 539 15.03 -3.33 35.02
C LEU A 539 14.66 -4.19 33.80
N THR A 540 15.37 -3.99 32.70
CA THR A 540 15.25 -4.85 31.52
C THR A 540 16.03 -6.15 31.72
N ILE A 541 15.37 -7.29 31.58
CA ILE A 541 15.95 -8.63 31.79
C ILE A 541 15.90 -9.42 30.50
N ARG A 542 17.08 -9.79 29.99
CA ARG A 542 17.24 -10.57 28.76
C ARG A 542 17.33 -12.07 29.05
N GLN A 543 16.57 -12.89 28.32
CA GLN A 543 16.73 -14.34 28.32
C GLN A 543 18.13 -14.70 27.77
N PRO A 544 18.89 -15.62 28.39
CA PRO A 544 20.23 -15.96 27.90
C PRO A 544 20.18 -16.57 26.50
N ALA A 545 20.76 -15.87 25.51
CA ALA A 545 20.62 -16.20 24.09
C ALA A 545 21.09 -17.62 23.70
N THR A 546 20.13 -18.51 23.58
CA THR A 546 20.05 -19.49 22.49
C THR A 546 19.03 -18.98 21.47
N ASN A 547 19.00 -19.56 20.26
CA ASN A 547 17.97 -19.29 19.25
C ASN A 547 17.96 -17.84 18.70
N LEU A 548 19.07 -17.39 18.10
CA LEU A 548 19.10 -16.13 17.33
C LEU A 548 18.46 -16.34 15.95
N ARG A 549 17.61 -15.41 15.50
CA ARG A 549 16.92 -15.52 14.21
C ARG A 549 17.71 -14.87 13.08
N LEU A 550 17.79 -15.56 11.94
CA LEU A 550 18.19 -15.00 10.65
C LEU A 550 16.93 -14.90 9.76
N VAL A 551 16.64 -13.69 9.28
CA VAL A 551 15.62 -13.44 8.24
C VAL A 551 16.33 -13.25 6.89
N VAL A 552 15.85 -13.88 5.82
CA VAL A 552 16.46 -13.82 4.48
C VAL A 552 15.49 -13.20 3.48
N LEU A 553 15.36 -11.88 3.55
CA LEU A 553 14.52 -11.08 2.66
C LEU A 553 14.92 -11.32 1.19
N GLN A 554 13.92 -11.68 0.38
CA GLN A 554 14.09 -12.10 -1.02
C GLN A 554 15.02 -13.32 -1.20
N GLY A 555 15.03 -14.26 -0.26
CA GLY A 555 15.85 -15.47 -0.37
C GLY A 555 15.36 -16.67 0.41
N GLY A 556 16.31 -17.46 0.90
CA GLY A 556 16.10 -18.66 1.68
C GLY A 556 17.38 -19.03 2.44
N GLY A 557 17.20 -19.50 3.67
CA GLY A 557 18.29 -19.73 4.65
C GLY A 557 17.91 -19.27 6.05
N ASP A 558 16.62 -19.03 6.25
CA ASP A 558 15.96 -18.44 7.40
C ASP A 558 15.92 -19.39 8.59
N GLY A 559 15.67 -18.81 9.75
CA GLY A 559 15.37 -19.53 10.98
C GLY A 559 16.43 -19.34 12.05
N VAL A 560 16.65 -20.39 12.82
CA VAL A 560 17.13 -20.27 14.21
C VAL A 560 18.53 -20.86 14.39
N TYR A 561 19.46 -20.02 14.84
CA TYR A 561 20.91 -20.26 14.85
C TYR A 561 21.56 -19.78 16.17
N ASN A 562 22.88 -19.95 16.29
CA ASN A 562 23.69 -19.47 17.42
C ASN A 562 24.77 -18.50 16.92
N GLU A 563 25.32 -17.66 17.81
CA GLU A 563 26.43 -16.77 17.49
C GLU A 563 27.60 -17.56 16.86
N GLY A 564 28.05 -17.14 15.67
CA GLY A 564 29.15 -17.75 14.94
C GLY A 564 28.81 -19.04 14.18
N ASP A 565 27.54 -19.46 14.12
CA ASP A 565 27.10 -20.45 13.13
C ASP A 565 27.30 -19.91 11.70
N VAL A 566 27.51 -20.82 10.74
CA VAL A 566 27.73 -20.49 9.32
C VAL A 566 26.60 -21.10 8.50
N ILE A 567 25.65 -20.25 8.14
CA ILE A 567 24.43 -20.59 7.42
C ILE A 567 24.72 -20.56 5.90
N ALA A 568 24.13 -21.48 5.15
CA ALA A 568 24.09 -21.39 3.69
C ALA A 568 22.84 -20.63 3.27
N VAL A 569 23.02 -19.51 2.55
CA VAL A 569 21.93 -18.61 2.16
C VAL A 569 21.88 -18.48 0.64
N GLN A 570 20.66 -18.50 0.11
CA GLN A 570 20.37 -18.53 -1.32
C GLN A 570 19.35 -17.42 -1.64
N ALA A 571 19.63 -16.62 -2.67
CA ALA A 571 18.71 -15.61 -3.17
C ALA A 571 17.55 -16.29 -3.92
N ALA A 572 16.37 -15.68 -3.87
CA ALA A 572 15.21 -16.15 -4.61
C ALA A 572 15.47 -16.10 -6.13
N GLN A 573 14.62 -16.80 -6.89
CA GLN A 573 14.61 -16.62 -8.35
C GLN A 573 14.25 -15.16 -8.65
N ALA A 574 15.07 -14.48 -9.45
CA ALA A 574 14.76 -13.14 -9.92
C ALA A 574 13.49 -13.15 -10.76
N ALA A 575 12.69 -12.09 -10.65
CA ALA A 575 11.61 -11.82 -11.60
C ALA A 575 12.18 -11.63 -13.02
N ASP A 576 11.35 -11.82 -14.04
CA ASP A 576 11.77 -11.58 -15.41
C ASP A 576 12.19 -10.11 -15.61
N GLY A 577 13.24 -9.91 -16.41
CA GLY A 577 13.92 -8.62 -16.54
C GLY A 577 14.83 -8.21 -15.36
N TYR A 578 14.83 -8.92 -14.22
CA TYR A 578 15.69 -8.62 -13.07
C TYR A 578 16.87 -9.60 -12.90
N HIS A 579 17.93 -9.13 -12.26
CA HIS A 579 19.13 -9.93 -11.95
C HIS A 579 19.58 -9.71 -10.50
N PHE A 580 19.84 -10.78 -9.75
CA PHE A 580 20.45 -10.68 -8.40
C PHE A 580 21.77 -9.90 -8.48
N SER A 581 21.97 -8.91 -7.59
CA SER A 581 23.13 -8.02 -7.58
C SER A 581 24.08 -8.26 -6.42
N HIS A 582 23.57 -8.23 -5.18
CA HIS A 582 24.37 -8.42 -3.97
C HIS A 582 23.51 -8.71 -2.73
N TRP A 583 24.15 -9.15 -1.65
CA TRP A 583 23.57 -9.25 -0.31
C TRP A 583 23.91 -8.02 0.55
N SER A 584 22.94 -7.54 1.34
CA SER A 584 23.13 -6.64 2.48
C SER A 584 22.70 -7.29 3.80
N THR A 585 23.00 -6.66 4.94
CA THR A 585 22.63 -7.11 6.30
C THR A 585 22.31 -5.89 7.15
N ASN A 586 21.21 -5.88 7.91
CA ASN A 586 20.86 -4.73 8.76
C ASN A 586 21.75 -4.66 10.01
N GLY A 587 22.06 -5.82 10.60
CA GLY A 587 23.00 -5.96 11.71
C GLY A 587 24.23 -6.81 11.36
N GLY A 588 25.40 -6.39 11.86
CA GLY A 588 26.61 -7.22 12.02
C GLY A 588 26.95 -8.22 10.90
N GLY A 589 27.21 -9.47 11.31
CA GLY A 589 27.39 -10.62 10.41
C GLY A 589 28.62 -10.57 9.49
N ALA A 590 28.67 -11.54 8.56
CA ALA A 590 29.60 -11.53 7.42
C ALA A 590 29.20 -12.56 6.34
N PHE A 591 29.09 -12.11 5.08
CA PHE A 591 29.00 -13.00 3.92
C PHE A 591 30.39 -13.51 3.50
N ALA A 592 30.48 -14.77 3.05
CA ALA A 592 31.70 -15.30 2.45
C ALA A 592 31.97 -14.73 1.05
N ASP A 593 30.90 -14.44 0.31
CA ASP A 593 30.89 -13.68 -0.94
C ASP A 593 29.52 -13.00 -1.09
N PRO A 594 29.38 -11.67 -0.88
CA PRO A 594 28.09 -10.99 -0.99
C PRO A 594 27.63 -10.81 -2.45
N SER A 595 28.49 -11.03 -3.45
CA SER A 595 28.14 -10.94 -4.87
C SER A 595 27.71 -12.29 -5.46
N SER A 596 27.57 -13.33 -4.64
CA SER A 596 27.08 -14.65 -5.05
C SER A 596 25.65 -14.90 -4.56
N ALA A 597 24.73 -15.14 -5.49
CA ALA A 597 23.35 -15.53 -5.21
C ALA A 597 23.22 -16.81 -4.36
N ASN A 598 24.28 -17.62 -4.28
CA ASN A 598 24.41 -18.73 -3.33
C ASN A 598 25.70 -18.53 -2.52
N THR A 599 25.58 -18.24 -1.24
CA THR A 599 26.72 -17.88 -0.38
C THR A 599 26.58 -18.47 1.02
N THR A 600 27.46 -18.09 1.95
CA THR A 600 27.28 -18.40 3.37
C THR A 600 27.39 -17.16 4.23
N PHE A 601 26.46 -16.99 5.16
CA PHE A 601 26.44 -15.93 6.16
C PHE A 601 26.96 -16.45 7.51
N THR A 602 27.70 -15.63 8.24
CA THR A 602 28.18 -15.95 9.60
C THR A 602 27.37 -15.18 10.62
N MET A 603 26.70 -15.89 11.53
CA MET A 603 25.74 -15.30 12.47
C MET A 603 26.43 -14.37 13.48
N PRO A 604 25.95 -13.13 13.69
CA PRO A 604 26.36 -12.29 14.81
C PRO A 604 25.73 -12.75 16.13
N GLY A 605 25.99 -12.03 17.22
CA GLY A 605 25.41 -12.27 18.55
C GLY A 605 24.03 -11.65 18.79
N MET A 606 23.23 -11.49 17.72
CA MET A 606 21.89 -10.87 17.71
C MET A 606 21.06 -11.43 16.54
N THR A 607 19.73 -11.30 16.62
CA THR A 607 18.84 -11.47 15.46
C THR A 607 19.19 -10.46 14.37
N VAL A 608 19.14 -10.85 13.09
CA VAL A 608 19.43 -9.98 11.94
C VAL A 608 18.64 -10.37 10.69
N ALA A 609 18.32 -9.38 9.87
CA ALA A 609 17.83 -9.56 8.51
C ALA A 609 18.95 -9.38 7.48
N ILE A 610 18.99 -10.26 6.48
CA ILE A 610 19.81 -10.13 5.28
C ILE A 610 18.92 -9.99 4.06
N THR A 611 19.31 -9.15 3.10
CA THR A 611 18.50 -8.83 1.92
C THR A 611 19.23 -9.21 0.65
N ALA A 612 18.61 -10.02 -0.20
CA ALA A 612 19.05 -10.21 -1.57
C ALA A 612 18.54 -9.05 -2.44
N HIS A 613 19.46 -8.27 -3.00
CA HIS A 613 19.14 -7.17 -3.91
C HIS A 613 19.13 -7.61 -5.36
N TYR A 614 18.30 -6.95 -6.16
CA TYR A 614 18.11 -7.22 -7.59
C TYR A 614 18.19 -5.92 -8.38
N LEU A 615 18.61 -5.99 -9.64
CA LEU A 615 18.69 -4.85 -10.56
C LEU A 615 17.89 -5.13 -11.84
N PRO A 616 17.11 -4.15 -12.35
CA PRO A 616 16.40 -4.29 -13.62
C PRO A 616 17.34 -4.23 -14.82
N GLY A 617 16.92 -4.87 -15.92
CA GLY A 617 17.53 -4.83 -17.24
C GLY A 617 18.86 -5.58 -17.34
N VAL A 618 19.94 -4.97 -16.83
CA VAL A 618 21.31 -5.39 -17.15
C VAL A 618 21.99 -6.12 -16.00
N ALA A 619 22.31 -7.40 -16.22
CA ALA A 619 23.02 -8.27 -15.29
C ALA A 619 24.32 -7.66 -14.72
N PRO A 620 24.63 -7.88 -13.42
CA PRO A 620 25.94 -7.54 -12.85
C PRO A 620 27.09 -8.16 -13.62
N GLY A 621 28.16 -7.40 -13.84
CA GLY A 621 29.34 -7.85 -14.57
C GLY A 621 29.21 -7.83 -16.10
N ALA A 622 28.06 -7.44 -16.67
CA ALA A 622 28.01 -6.99 -18.06
C ALA A 622 28.81 -5.68 -18.24
N GLU A 623 29.54 -5.57 -19.36
CA GLU A 623 30.44 -4.43 -19.68
C GLU A 623 29.66 -3.19 -20.16
N VAL A 624 28.74 -2.69 -19.33
CA VAL A 624 27.95 -1.46 -19.55
C VAL A 624 28.42 -0.30 -18.67
N SER A 625 28.04 0.94 -19.03
CA SER A 625 28.31 2.12 -18.20
C SER A 625 27.37 2.25 -16.99
N VAL A 626 27.74 3.10 -16.03
CA VAL A 626 26.86 3.46 -14.90
C VAL A 626 25.62 4.26 -15.34
N PRO A 627 25.72 5.24 -16.28
CA PRO A 627 24.55 5.83 -16.95
C PRO A 627 23.58 4.81 -17.55
N ARG A 628 24.09 3.82 -18.29
CA ARG A 628 23.30 2.73 -18.91
C ARG A 628 22.53 1.90 -17.87
N ARG A 629 23.02 1.80 -16.63
CA ARG A 629 22.31 1.17 -15.49
C ARG A 629 21.29 2.10 -14.82
N TRP A 630 21.59 3.38 -14.66
CA TRP A 630 20.62 4.35 -14.13
C TRP A 630 19.42 4.56 -15.05
N ILE A 631 19.61 4.43 -16.36
CA ILE A 631 18.49 4.42 -17.32
C ILE A 631 17.61 3.17 -17.14
N GLU A 632 18.12 1.97 -16.82
CA GLU A 632 17.24 0.84 -16.48
C GLU A 632 16.41 1.10 -15.22
N VAL A 633 17.02 1.68 -14.17
CA VAL A 633 16.29 2.04 -12.95
C VAL A 633 15.23 3.11 -13.24
N LEU A 634 15.50 4.08 -14.13
CA LEU A 634 14.53 5.10 -14.53
C LEU A 634 13.41 4.54 -15.43
N LEU A 635 13.72 3.65 -16.36
CA LEU A 635 12.72 2.98 -17.20
C LEU A 635 11.82 2.08 -16.32
N GLN A 636 12.42 1.34 -15.38
CA GLN A 636 11.67 0.59 -14.38
C GLN A 636 10.86 1.49 -13.45
N ALA A 637 11.35 2.68 -13.09
CA ALA A 637 10.58 3.67 -12.34
C ALA A 637 9.32 4.11 -13.11
N ILE A 638 9.45 4.32 -14.43
CA ILE A 638 8.32 4.68 -15.29
C ILE A 638 7.29 3.54 -15.41
N ARG A 639 7.73 2.27 -15.52
CA ARG A 639 6.85 1.08 -15.46
C ARG A 639 6.13 0.91 -14.10
N ASN A 640 6.52 1.68 -13.09
CA ASN A 640 5.97 1.65 -11.73
C ASN A 640 5.29 2.99 -11.35
N ASP A 641 5.07 3.89 -12.33
CA ASP A 641 4.34 5.15 -12.17
C ASP A 641 2.95 5.09 -12.85
N TYR A 642 2.13 6.11 -12.64
CA TYR A 642 0.96 6.36 -13.48
C TYR A 642 1.38 6.63 -14.94
N ALA A 643 0.51 6.31 -15.90
CA ALA A 643 0.76 6.50 -17.33
C ALA A 643 0.79 7.98 -17.77
N ARG A 644 1.92 8.68 -17.53
CA ARG A 644 2.09 10.13 -17.73
C ARG A 644 3.16 10.51 -18.77
N PRO A 645 2.95 10.27 -20.10
CA PRO A 645 4.00 10.43 -21.12
C PRO A 645 4.73 11.79 -21.16
N THR A 646 4.04 12.90 -20.85
CA THR A 646 4.64 14.25 -20.75
C THR A 646 5.63 14.37 -19.60
N VAL A 647 5.24 13.88 -18.42
CA VAL A 647 6.08 13.81 -17.21
C VAL A 647 7.25 12.85 -17.45
N HIS A 648 7.00 11.71 -18.09
CA HIS A 648 8.04 10.71 -18.37
C HIS A 648 9.10 11.22 -19.35
N ALA A 649 8.69 11.86 -20.46
CA ALA A 649 9.61 12.49 -21.41
C ALA A 649 10.53 13.53 -20.72
N ARG A 650 9.96 14.32 -19.81
CA ARG A 650 10.68 15.33 -19.02
C ARG A 650 11.58 14.70 -17.96
N ASN A 651 11.17 13.62 -17.29
CA ASN A 651 11.98 12.91 -16.31
C ASN A 651 13.19 12.24 -17.00
N LEU A 652 12.98 11.60 -18.15
CA LEU A 652 14.03 11.07 -19.04
C LEU A 652 15.04 12.17 -19.43
N PHE A 653 14.55 13.37 -19.81
CA PHE A 653 15.41 14.51 -20.12
C PHE A 653 16.18 15.03 -18.89
N HIS A 654 15.52 15.31 -17.77
CA HIS A 654 16.16 15.89 -16.58
C HIS A 654 17.23 14.97 -16.00
N VAL A 655 16.99 13.65 -15.95
CA VAL A 655 18.01 12.66 -15.55
C VAL A 655 19.18 12.63 -16.55
N SER A 656 18.90 12.61 -17.85
CA SER A 656 19.95 12.61 -18.89
C SER A 656 20.79 13.89 -18.87
N ALA A 657 20.17 15.05 -18.63
CA ALA A 657 20.83 16.34 -18.53
C ALA A 657 21.63 16.49 -17.23
N ALA A 658 21.16 15.94 -16.11
CA ALA A 658 21.93 15.86 -14.87
C ALA A 658 23.20 15.00 -15.02
N MET A 659 23.10 13.84 -15.68
CA MET A 659 24.27 13.00 -16.00
C MET A 659 25.25 13.71 -16.96
N TYR A 660 24.73 14.46 -17.94
CA TYR A 660 25.53 15.27 -18.85
C TYR A 660 26.25 16.43 -18.14
N ASP A 661 25.57 17.14 -17.24
CA ASP A 661 26.16 18.24 -16.46
C ASP A 661 27.29 17.75 -15.54
N VAL A 662 27.15 16.56 -14.94
CA VAL A 662 28.25 15.89 -14.22
C VAL A 662 29.42 15.55 -15.15
N TRP A 663 29.16 14.95 -16.31
CA TRP A 663 30.22 14.56 -17.25
C TRP A 663 31.01 15.78 -17.76
N ALA A 664 30.29 16.86 -18.10
CA ALA A 664 30.83 18.12 -18.58
C ALA A 664 31.56 18.93 -17.48
N ALA A 665 31.09 18.89 -16.22
CA ALA A 665 31.79 19.52 -15.09
C ALA A 665 33.23 18.99 -14.93
N TYR A 666 33.44 17.70 -15.21
CA TYR A 666 34.77 17.06 -15.17
C TYR A 666 35.51 17.05 -16.53
N ASP A 667 34.91 17.54 -17.63
CA ASP A 667 35.65 17.75 -18.88
C ASP A 667 36.50 19.04 -18.81
N VAL A 668 37.68 18.93 -18.22
CA VAL A 668 38.63 20.04 -18.09
C VAL A 668 39.32 20.45 -19.41
N GLY A 669 38.94 19.84 -20.55
CA GLY A 669 39.61 19.97 -21.83
C GLY A 669 40.88 19.13 -21.89
N GLY A 670 40.91 18.15 -22.80
CA GLY A 670 41.97 17.15 -22.89
C GLY A 670 43.38 17.69 -23.23
N VAL A 671 44.34 16.76 -23.37
CA VAL A 671 45.79 17.04 -23.58
C VAL A 671 46.09 17.91 -24.81
N ASN A 672 45.12 18.11 -25.70
CA ASN A 672 45.20 19.02 -26.84
C ASN A 672 44.60 20.42 -26.50
N PRO A 673 45.39 21.50 -26.39
CA PRO A 673 44.91 22.84 -26.03
C PRO A 673 44.15 23.57 -27.17
N SER A 674 43.48 22.83 -28.06
CA SER A 674 42.56 23.37 -29.07
C SER A 674 41.12 22.90 -28.93
N THR A 675 40.85 21.84 -28.15
CA THR A 675 39.50 21.46 -27.72
C THR A 675 39.08 22.35 -26.56
N LYS A 676 37.85 22.87 -26.60
CA LYS A 676 37.22 23.50 -25.42
C LYS A 676 36.68 22.38 -24.51
N PRO A 677 36.56 22.62 -23.19
CA PRO A 677 35.57 21.95 -22.35
C PRO A 677 34.18 21.96 -22.97
N ALA A 678 33.44 20.87 -22.84
CA ALA A 678 32.00 20.84 -23.05
C ALA A 678 31.27 21.84 -22.13
N SER A 679 30.10 22.33 -22.55
CA SER A 679 29.26 23.22 -21.74
C SER A 679 28.11 22.44 -21.12
N PRO A 680 27.93 22.45 -19.77
CA PRO A 680 26.71 21.97 -19.13
C PRO A 680 25.44 22.67 -19.66
N TRP A 681 24.26 22.11 -19.42
CA TRP A 681 22.96 22.65 -19.78
C TRP A 681 22.32 23.51 -18.69
N LEU A 682 22.35 23.08 -17.42
CA LEU A 682 21.80 23.82 -16.27
C LEU A 682 22.89 24.29 -15.29
N LEU A 683 23.89 23.46 -15.02
CA LEU A 683 24.95 23.77 -14.06
C LEU A 683 25.77 25.01 -14.48
N GLY A 684 25.96 25.94 -13.54
CA GLY A 684 26.62 27.23 -13.76
C GLY A 684 25.81 28.22 -14.62
N ARG A 685 24.52 27.98 -14.84
CA ARG A 685 23.65 28.71 -15.79
C ARG A 685 22.30 29.08 -15.16
N THR A 686 21.57 29.94 -15.86
CA THR A 686 20.22 30.38 -15.45
C THR A 686 19.17 29.91 -16.45
N ARG A 687 18.18 29.13 -15.99
CA ARG A 687 16.97 28.72 -16.73
C ARG A 687 15.75 28.89 -15.85
N ALA A 688 14.57 29.18 -16.43
CA ALA A 688 13.33 29.54 -15.72
C ALA A 688 13.45 30.70 -14.69
N GLY A 689 14.58 31.43 -14.66
CA GLY A 689 14.88 32.45 -13.65
C GLY A 689 15.65 31.93 -12.42
N LEU A 690 15.76 30.61 -12.25
CA LEU A 690 16.66 29.97 -11.28
C LEU A 690 18.11 29.99 -11.81
N HIS A 691 19.11 30.08 -10.93
CA HIS A 691 20.52 29.87 -11.27
C HIS A 691 21.07 28.67 -10.49
N CYS A 692 21.66 27.69 -11.19
CA CYS A 692 22.39 26.60 -10.55
C CYS A 692 23.85 27.03 -10.38
N GLU A 693 24.27 27.41 -9.17
CA GLU A 693 25.61 27.88 -8.88
C GLU A 693 26.69 26.80 -9.18
N LEU A 694 27.92 27.21 -9.53
CA LEU A 694 29.08 26.33 -9.64
C LEU A 694 30.35 27.05 -9.14
N ASP A 695 30.52 27.09 -7.82
CA ASP A 695 31.59 27.85 -7.17
C ASP A 695 32.75 26.93 -6.73
N GLY A 696 33.63 26.56 -7.69
CA GLY A 696 34.94 25.98 -7.38
C GLY A 696 35.02 24.45 -7.22
N LEU A 697 34.80 23.72 -8.31
CA LEU A 697 34.94 22.25 -8.37
C LEU A 697 36.35 21.74 -7.92
N PRO A 698 36.44 20.82 -6.94
CA PRO A 698 37.72 20.19 -6.58
C PRO A 698 38.23 19.27 -7.69
N THR A 699 39.54 19.30 -7.94
CA THR A 699 40.19 18.39 -8.92
C THR A 699 40.26 16.97 -8.32
N PRO A 700 39.64 15.95 -8.94
CA PRO A 700 39.66 14.59 -8.42
C PRO A 700 40.99 13.88 -8.75
N ASP A 701 41.34 12.86 -7.97
CA ASP A 701 42.48 11.97 -8.26
C ASP A 701 42.19 11.01 -9.44
N ASP A 702 40.93 10.58 -9.60
CA ASP A 702 40.39 9.89 -10.76
C ASP A 702 39.09 10.57 -11.22
N ALA A 703 39.06 11.03 -12.48
CA ALA A 703 37.93 11.79 -13.01
C ALA A 703 36.73 10.91 -13.39
N ASP A 704 36.96 9.65 -13.76
CA ASP A 704 35.89 8.76 -14.20
C ASP A 704 35.25 8.04 -13.01
N GLU A 705 35.99 7.78 -11.93
CA GLU A 705 35.40 7.44 -10.63
C GLU A 705 34.56 8.60 -10.07
N ALA A 706 35.07 9.84 -10.15
CA ALA A 706 34.34 11.03 -9.70
C ALA A 706 33.05 11.27 -10.49
N ARG A 707 33.06 11.08 -11.82
CA ARG A 707 31.86 11.11 -12.66
C ARG A 707 30.83 10.07 -12.24
N GLN A 708 31.23 8.80 -12.08
CA GLN A 708 30.33 7.71 -11.71
C GLN A 708 29.65 7.95 -10.35
N ARG A 709 30.40 8.43 -9.35
CA ARG A 709 29.84 8.80 -8.05
C ARG A 709 28.89 9.99 -8.16
N ALA A 710 29.34 11.09 -8.76
CA ALA A 710 28.53 12.31 -8.87
C ALA A 710 27.23 12.10 -9.66
N LEU A 711 27.26 11.37 -10.78
CA LEU A 711 26.04 11.13 -11.56
C LEU A 711 25.08 10.20 -10.80
N SER A 712 25.59 9.24 -10.03
CA SER A 712 24.74 8.35 -9.25
C SER A 712 23.99 9.08 -8.14
N HIS A 713 24.66 9.91 -7.33
CA HIS A 713 23.96 10.73 -6.33
C HIS A 713 22.97 11.74 -6.96
N ALA A 714 23.32 12.32 -8.12
CA ALA A 714 22.40 13.23 -8.84
C ALA A 714 21.13 12.53 -9.31
N VAL A 715 21.25 11.35 -9.93
CA VAL A 715 20.09 10.59 -10.44
C VAL A 715 19.31 9.95 -9.30
N TYR A 716 19.98 9.41 -8.28
CA TYR A 716 19.37 8.87 -7.07
C TYR A 716 18.46 9.91 -6.37
N ARG A 717 19.00 11.12 -6.13
CA ARG A 717 18.24 12.24 -5.55
C ARG A 717 17.07 12.66 -6.42
N LEU A 718 17.24 12.64 -7.75
CA LEU A 718 16.14 12.94 -8.67
C LEU A 718 15.06 11.85 -8.63
N ILE A 719 15.38 10.57 -8.76
CA ILE A 719 14.40 9.48 -8.75
C ILE A 719 13.60 9.48 -7.43
N ARG A 720 14.26 9.62 -6.28
CA ARG A 720 13.59 9.68 -4.96
C ARG A 720 12.64 10.87 -4.77
N HIS A 721 12.77 11.94 -5.58
CA HIS A 721 11.81 13.05 -5.61
C HIS A 721 10.79 12.96 -6.74
N ARG A 722 11.16 12.36 -7.88
CA ARG A 722 10.35 12.34 -9.10
C ARG A 722 9.20 11.33 -9.06
N PHE A 723 9.31 10.34 -8.17
CA PHE A 723 8.41 9.20 -8.04
C PHE A 723 8.00 8.96 -6.57
N ASP A 724 7.98 10.01 -5.74
CA ASP A 724 7.59 9.92 -4.31
C ASP A 724 6.09 9.65 -4.13
N ALA A 725 5.25 10.23 -4.98
CA ALA A 725 3.80 10.00 -5.05
C ALA A 725 3.38 8.90 -6.05
N SER A 726 4.33 8.12 -6.59
CA SER A 726 4.03 7.06 -7.57
C SER A 726 3.45 5.80 -6.93
N PRO A 727 2.51 5.08 -7.59
CA PRO A 727 1.87 3.88 -7.04
C PRO A 727 2.87 2.75 -6.73
N GLY A 728 4.01 2.70 -7.43
CA GLY A 728 5.10 1.77 -7.14
C GLY A 728 6.26 2.34 -6.32
N ALA A 729 6.14 3.51 -5.68
CA ALA A 729 7.26 4.25 -5.05
C ALA A 729 8.23 3.37 -4.22
N SER A 730 7.74 2.44 -3.40
CA SER A 730 8.57 1.53 -2.61
C SER A 730 9.45 0.59 -3.47
N ARG A 731 8.92 0.08 -4.59
CA ARG A 731 9.67 -0.71 -5.58
C ARG A 731 10.72 0.14 -6.27
N ILE A 732 10.38 1.38 -6.60
CA ILE A 732 11.27 2.34 -7.29
C ILE A 732 12.45 2.73 -6.40
N ILE A 733 12.20 3.07 -5.14
CA ILE A 733 13.23 3.42 -4.16
C ILE A 733 14.16 2.22 -3.93
N ARG A 734 13.61 1.02 -3.69
CA ARG A 734 14.37 -0.23 -3.56
C ARG A 734 15.30 -0.49 -4.74
N ASP A 735 14.84 -0.31 -5.98
CA ASP A 735 15.64 -0.58 -7.17
C ASP A 735 16.77 0.47 -7.36
N ALA A 736 16.56 1.70 -6.89
CA ALA A 736 17.58 2.74 -6.83
C ALA A 736 18.61 2.50 -5.70
N ASP A 737 18.15 2.08 -4.52
CA ASP A 737 18.99 1.68 -3.38
C ASP A 737 19.86 0.46 -3.73
N ALA A 738 19.28 -0.53 -4.40
CA ALA A 738 20.00 -1.71 -4.90
C ALA A 738 21.14 -1.33 -5.87
N LEU A 739 20.97 -0.27 -6.68
CA LEU A 739 22.03 0.23 -7.57
C LEU A 739 23.09 1.03 -6.80
N MET A 740 22.72 1.83 -5.81
CA MET A 740 23.67 2.52 -4.93
C MET A 740 24.52 1.51 -4.14
N GLY A 741 23.89 0.49 -3.55
CA GLY A 741 24.57 -0.60 -2.83
C GLY A 741 25.49 -1.41 -3.74
N TYR A 742 25.04 -1.75 -4.96
CA TYR A 742 25.87 -2.44 -5.97
C TYR A 742 27.11 -1.63 -6.39
N LEU A 743 26.99 -0.30 -6.46
CA LEU A 743 28.11 0.61 -6.76
C LEU A 743 28.99 0.91 -5.53
N GLY A 744 28.58 0.47 -4.33
CA GLY A 744 29.28 0.73 -3.07
C GLY A 744 29.19 2.20 -2.62
N TYR A 745 28.06 2.86 -2.90
CA TYR A 745 27.79 4.25 -2.54
C TYR A 745 26.82 4.34 -1.35
N ASP A 746 27.05 5.36 -0.53
CA ASP A 746 26.31 5.64 0.70
C ASP A 746 24.99 6.35 0.37
N ILE A 747 23.86 5.75 0.75
CA ILE A 747 22.51 6.29 0.49
C ILE A 747 22.13 7.42 1.46
N ASP A 748 22.72 7.45 2.65
CA ASP A 748 22.46 8.46 3.69
C ASP A 748 23.31 9.73 3.51
N TYR A 749 24.20 9.74 2.51
CA TYR A 749 25.06 10.88 2.20
C TYR A 749 24.23 12.05 1.62
N ALA A 750 23.74 12.92 2.49
CA ALA A 750 22.85 14.03 2.15
C ALA A 750 23.55 15.36 1.80
N GLU A 751 24.85 15.51 2.10
CA GLU A 751 25.62 16.76 1.96
C GLU A 751 25.64 17.26 0.51
N SER A 752 25.68 18.59 0.28
CA SER A 752 25.59 19.18 -1.07
C SER A 752 26.64 20.25 -1.40
N GLU A 753 27.49 20.62 -0.44
CA GLU A 753 28.59 21.56 -0.64
C GLU A 753 29.64 20.97 -1.59
N VAL A 754 29.73 21.51 -2.80
CA VAL A 754 30.53 20.97 -3.93
C VAL A 754 32.01 20.76 -3.58
N GLU A 755 32.58 21.53 -2.63
CA GLU A 755 33.94 21.34 -2.15
C GLU A 755 34.17 20.03 -1.36
N LEU A 756 33.12 19.37 -0.87
CA LEU A 756 33.19 18.11 -0.13
C LEU A 756 33.47 16.91 -1.05
N GLY A 757 33.19 17.03 -2.35
CA GLY A 757 33.61 16.08 -3.37
C GLY A 757 32.50 15.65 -4.33
N ALA A 758 32.75 14.54 -5.05
CA ALA A 758 31.89 14.06 -6.12
C ALA A 758 30.45 13.76 -5.68
N ALA A 759 30.25 13.15 -4.50
CA ALA A 759 28.91 12.86 -3.99
C ALA A 759 28.10 14.13 -3.73
N ALA A 760 28.71 15.14 -3.10
CA ALA A 760 28.08 16.43 -2.84
C ALA A 760 27.79 17.23 -4.12
N LEU A 761 28.69 17.19 -5.12
CA LEU A 761 28.40 17.71 -6.47
C LEU A 761 27.17 17.02 -7.08
N GLY A 762 27.04 15.70 -6.91
CA GLY A 762 25.89 14.94 -7.37
C GLY A 762 24.60 15.42 -6.71
N ASN A 763 24.57 15.49 -5.38
CA ASN A 763 23.42 16.01 -4.62
C ASN A 763 23.06 17.45 -5.01
N HIS A 764 24.05 18.32 -5.22
CA HIS A 764 23.85 19.70 -5.68
C HIS A 764 23.21 19.77 -7.07
N ILE A 765 23.73 19.01 -8.04
CA ILE A 765 23.16 18.95 -9.40
C ILE A 765 21.74 18.37 -9.34
N GLY A 766 21.53 17.28 -8.59
CA GLY A 766 20.20 16.72 -8.35
C GLY A 766 19.23 17.79 -7.82
N GLN A 767 19.64 18.55 -6.79
CA GLN A 767 18.83 19.64 -6.24
C GLN A 767 18.57 20.75 -7.27
N CYS A 768 19.54 21.13 -8.11
CA CYS A 768 19.31 22.11 -9.18
C CYS A 768 18.21 21.67 -10.16
N TYR A 769 18.14 20.38 -10.53
CA TYR A 769 17.10 19.85 -11.42
C TYR A 769 15.75 19.63 -10.71
N ILE A 770 15.73 19.51 -9.38
CA ILE A 770 14.51 19.59 -8.56
C ILE A 770 14.00 21.04 -8.55
N ASP A 771 14.81 21.97 -8.08
CA ASP A 771 14.48 23.40 -7.96
C ASP A 771 14.06 24.01 -9.31
N PHE A 772 14.69 23.58 -10.41
CA PHE A 772 14.33 24.00 -11.77
C PHE A 772 12.97 23.43 -12.18
N GLY A 773 12.70 22.15 -11.91
CA GLY A 773 11.45 21.49 -12.27
C GLY A 773 10.23 22.13 -11.60
N LEU A 774 10.38 22.58 -10.34
CA LEU A 774 9.32 23.30 -9.62
C LEU A 774 8.95 24.68 -10.23
N VAL A 775 9.74 25.21 -11.17
CA VAL A 775 9.51 26.54 -11.80
C VAL A 775 9.56 26.55 -13.33
N ASP A 776 9.77 25.41 -13.99
CA ASP A 776 9.93 25.32 -15.45
C ASP A 776 8.63 25.42 -16.27
N GLY A 777 7.47 25.44 -15.59
CA GLY A 777 6.15 25.52 -16.22
C GLY A 777 5.33 24.22 -16.16
N ALA A 778 5.89 23.10 -15.68
CA ALA A 778 5.20 21.80 -15.63
C ALA A 778 4.08 21.69 -14.57
N ASN A 779 3.94 22.68 -13.69
CA ASN A 779 3.02 22.67 -12.53
C ASN A 779 3.24 21.51 -11.53
N GLU A 780 4.45 20.98 -11.49
CA GLU A 780 4.92 19.90 -10.61
C GLU A 780 4.52 20.04 -9.14
N ALA A 781 4.61 21.25 -8.58
CA ALA A 781 4.25 21.54 -7.19
C ALA A 781 2.75 21.38 -6.86
N ASN A 782 1.91 21.05 -7.86
CA ASN A 782 0.50 20.70 -7.72
C ASN A 782 0.19 19.38 -8.49
N ASP A 783 1.11 18.42 -8.49
CA ASP A 783 1.07 17.14 -9.23
C ASP A 783 0.64 17.30 -10.71
N TYR A 784 1.28 18.27 -11.39
CA TYR A 784 1.09 18.52 -12.83
C TYR A 784 -0.35 18.88 -13.24
N ALA A 785 -1.22 19.22 -12.28
CA ALA A 785 -2.65 19.42 -12.49
C ALA A 785 -3.00 20.55 -13.47
N ASN A 786 -4.19 20.45 -14.06
CA ASN A 786 -4.70 21.35 -15.10
C ASN A 786 -4.86 22.79 -14.61
N ILE A 787 -4.37 23.76 -15.40
CA ILE A 787 -4.30 25.17 -15.00
C ILE A 787 -5.54 25.95 -15.43
N ALA A 788 -6.07 25.68 -16.64
CA ALA A 788 -7.19 26.43 -17.20
C ALA A 788 -8.12 25.63 -18.13
N TYR A 789 -7.68 24.46 -18.61
CA TYR A 789 -8.48 23.60 -19.45
C TYR A 789 -9.75 23.08 -18.75
N VAL A 790 -10.86 23.07 -19.48
CA VAL A 790 -12.10 22.37 -19.11
C VAL A 790 -12.69 21.78 -20.40
N PRO A 791 -13.13 20.51 -20.42
CA PRO A 791 -13.72 19.91 -21.62
C PRO A 791 -15.05 20.58 -22.01
N VAL A 792 -15.28 20.74 -23.32
CA VAL A 792 -16.48 21.38 -23.87
C VAL A 792 -17.65 20.39 -24.07
N ASN A 793 -17.32 19.11 -24.23
CA ASN A 793 -18.30 18.02 -24.29
C ASN A 793 -18.39 17.34 -22.91
N ALA A 794 -19.61 16.97 -22.51
CA ALA A 794 -19.80 16.03 -21.41
C ALA A 794 -19.28 14.63 -21.81
N ALA A 795 -18.89 13.81 -20.84
CA ALA A 795 -18.33 12.49 -21.10
C ALA A 795 -19.23 11.61 -21.98
N LEU A 796 -18.59 10.68 -22.69
CA LEU A 796 -19.26 9.56 -23.35
C LEU A 796 -19.13 8.32 -22.46
N GLU A 797 -20.26 7.71 -22.13
CA GLU A 797 -20.40 6.36 -21.57
C GLU A 797 -20.36 5.35 -22.74
N PRO A 798 -19.24 4.66 -23.05
CA PRO A 798 -19.12 3.82 -24.25
C PRO A 798 -20.01 2.58 -24.24
N GLU A 799 -20.48 2.16 -23.07
CA GLU A 799 -21.45 1.08 -22.83
C GLU A 799 -22.86 1.48 -23.32
N LEU A 800 -23.14 2.78 -23.48
CA LEU A 800 -24.41 3.29 -23.98
C LEU A 800 -24.38 3.52 -25.51
N PRO A 801 -25.44 3.11 -26.25
CA PRO A 801 -25.54 3.35 -27.68
C PRO A 801 -25.53 4.84 -28.07
N GLY A 802 -24.62 5.19 -28.98
CA GLY A 802 -24.56 6.47 -29.68
C GLY A 802 -23.59 7.48 -29.04
N ASN A 803 -23.81 8.75 -29.33
CA ASN A 803 -23.18 9.87 -28.63
C ASN A 803 -24.12 11.09 -28.60
N PRO A 804 -25.31 10.98 -27.97
CA PRO A 804 -26.35 12.02 -28.04
C PRO A 804 -25.99 13.31 -27.27
N ASN A 805 -24.98 13.26 -26.40
CA ASN A 805 -24.59 14.34 -25.49
C ASN A 805 -23.49 15.27 -26.04
N ILE A 806 -22.81 14.88 -27.13
CA ILE A 806 -21.75 15.70 -27.74
C ILE A 806 -22.31 17.02 -28.30
N THR A 807 -21.70 18.14 -27.89
CA THR A 807 -22.13 19.48 -28.32
C THR A 807 -21.26 20.04 -29.44
N ASN A 808 -20.01 19.60 -29.55
CA ASN A 808 -19.05 20.06 -30.55
C ASN A 808 -18.16 18.91 -31.05
N LEU A 809 -18.47 18.41 -32.26
CA LEU A 809 -17.75 17.32 -32.95
C LEU A 809 -16.30 17.68 -33.34
N ASN A 810 -15.86 18.92 -33.15
CA ASN A 810 -14.47 19.34 -33.39
C ASN A 810 -13.62 19.37 -32.12
N ARG A 811 -14.24 19.16 -30.94
CA ARG A 811 -13.58 19.24 -29.64
C ARG A 811 -13.47 17.85 -29.01
N TRP A 812 -12.48 17.64 -28.14
CA TRP A 812 -12.32 16.42 -27.36
C TRP A 812 -13.53 16.16 -26.45
N GLN A 813 -13.64 14.92 -26.00
CA GLN A 813 -14.69 14.45 -25.11
C GLN A 813 -14.04 13.41 -24.19
N PRO A 814 -14.11 13.57 -22.86
CA PRO A 814 -13.67 12.54 -21.92
C PRO A 814 -14.56 11.30 -22.04
N LEU A 815 -14.09 10.17 -21.51
CA LEU A 815 -14.88 8.96 -21.39
C LEU A 815 -15.18 8.70 -19.91
N ALA A 816 -16.39 8.25 -19.63
CA ALA A 816 -16.77 7.68 -18.34
C ALA A 816 -16.92 6.17 -18.57
N LEU A 817 -16.12 5.37 -17.89
CA LEU A 817 -16.13 3.90 -17.96
C LEU A 817 -16.66 3.35 -16.64
N GLU A 818 -17.20 2.12 -16.61
CA GLU A 818 -17.55 1.48 -15.33
C GLU A 818 -16.32 1.23 -14.45
N GLU A 819 -15.15 0.99 -15.06
CA GLU A 819 -13.83 0.89 -14.44
C GLU A 819 -12.80 1.54 -15.38
N PHE A 820 -11.98 2.46 -14.88
CA PHE A 820 -10.82 2.98 -15.62
C PHE A 820 -9.54 2.41 -15.02
N VAL A 821 -8.71 1.84 -15.88
CA VAL A 821 -7.35 1.39 -15.54
C VAL A 821 -6.40 2.07 -16.53
N ASP A 822 -5.35 2.72 -16.02
CA ASP A 822 -4.38 3.38 -16.88
C ASP A 822 -3.47 2.37 -17.63
N GLN A 823 -2.65 2.87 -18.55
CA GLN A 823 -1.80 2.01 -19.36
C GLN A 823 -0.78 1.21 -18.56
N ALA A 824 -0.38 1.68 -17.37
CA ALA A 824 0.55 1.02 -16.46
C ALA A 824 -0.17 0.06 -15.47
N GLY A 825 -1.48 -0.14 -15.62
CA GLY A 825 -2.28 -1.06 -14.80
C GLY A 825 -2.86 -0.47 -13.51
N ASN A 826 -2.81 0.85 -13.33
CA ASN A 826 -3.30 1.51 -12.12
C ASN A 826 -4.80 1.85 -12.25
N PRO A 827 -5.68 1.38 -11.34
CA PRO A 827 -7.10 1.73 -11.36
C PRO A 827 -7.36 3.18 -10.92
N SER A 828 -8.50 3.75 -11.31
CA SER A 828 -8.94 5.08 -10.87
C SER A 828 -10.43 5.14 -10.53
N ASP A 829 -10.76 5.77 -9.40
CA ASP A 829 -12.13 5.95 -8.89
C ASP A 829 -12.97 6.99 -9.68
N SER A 830 -12.45 7.57 -10.77
CA SER A 830 -13.09 8.71 -11.44
C SER A 830 -12.78 8.84 -12.94
N GLU A 831 -13.62 9.61 -13.64
CA GLU A 831 -13.37 10.06 -15.02
C GLU A 831 -12.00 10.78 -15.12
N PRO A 832 -11.03 10.28 -15.91
CA PRO A 832 -9.71 10.91 -16.00
C PRO A 832 -9.78 12.28 -16.69
N GLU A 833 -9.21 13.30 -16.05
CA GLU A 833 -9.06 14.62 -16.66
C GLU A 833 -8.13 14.60 -17.88
N PHE A 834 -8.14 15.65 -18.69
CA PHE A 834 -7.18 15.82 -19.78
C PHE A 834 -5.76 15.86 -19.19
N LEU A 835 -4.87 14.96 -19.62
CA LEU A 835 -3.48 14.94 -19.17
C LEU A 835 -2.64 16.04 -19.82
N SER A 836 -2.18 17.01 -19.02
CA SER A 836 -1.22 18.08 -19.38
C SER A 836 -1.58 18.98 -20.59
N PRO A 837 -2.81 19.52 -20.73
CA PRO A 837 -3.21 20.38 -21.86
C PRO A 837 -2.45 21.71 -21.93
N GLU A 838 -1.81 22.16 -20.85
CA GLU A 838 -0.98 23.36 -20.85
C GLU A 838 0.52 23.11 -21.11
N TRP A 839 0.97 21.87 -21.33
CA TRP A 839 2.41 21.50 -21.37
C TRP A 839 3.28 22.26 -22.38
N GLY A 840 2.67 22.88 -23.40
CA GLY A 840 3.38 23.74 -24.34
C GLY A 840 4.11 24.94 -23.69
N SER A 841 3.80 25.31 -22.44
CA SER A 841 4.51 26.38 -21.70
C SER A 841 5.66 25.89 -20.82
N VAL A 842 6.01 24.59 -20.84
CA VAL A 842 7.21 24.07 -20.17
C VAL A 842 8.47 24.57 -20.90
N VAL A 843 9.53 24.91 -20.16
CA VAL A 843 10.80 25.36 -20.74
C VAL A 843 11.40 24.27 -21.64
N PRO A 844 11.62 24.53 -22.94
CA PRO A 844 12.15 23.53 -23.86
C PRO A 844 13.66 23.34 -23.75
N PHE A 845 14.14 22.28 -24.41
CA PHE A 845 15.55 22.01 -24.63
C PHE A 845 16.10 22.85 -25.80
N ALA A 846 15.55 22.66 -27.01
CA ALA A 846 16.05 23.19 -28.28
C ALA A 846 15.04 23.99 -29.12
N LEU A 847 13.72 23.89 -28.84
CA LEU A 847 12.69 24.73 -29.47
C LEU A 847 12.93 26.23 -29.25
N LYS A 848 12.76 27.08 -30.28
CA LYS A 848 13.08 28.52 -30.23
C LYS A 848 11.84 29.41 -30.20
N ASP A 849 12.03 30.67 -29.81
CA ASP A 849 11.05 31.77 -29.97
C ASP A 849 10.51 31.91 -31.42
N GLU A 850 11.23 31.40 -32.40
CA GLU A 850 10.92 31.47 -33.83
C GLU A 850 9.95 30.37 -34.29
N ASP A 851 9.87 29.26 -33.53
CA ASP A 851 8.97 28.12 -33.76
C ASP A 851 7.65 28.27 -32.97
N LEU A 852 7.64 29.15 -31.96
CA LEU A 852 6.53 29.41 -31.05
C LEU A 852 5.44 30.32 -31.66
N THR A 853 4.20 29.83 -31.66
CA THR A 853 2.99 30.65 -31.82
C THR A 853 2.17 30.64 -30.54
N ILE A 854 2.01 31.80 -29.88
CA ILE A 854 1.10 31.94 -28.74
C ILE A 854 -0.34 32.09 -29.24
N ARG A 855 -1.27 31.34 -28.65
CA ARG A 855 -2.65 31.16 -29.08
C ARG A 855 -3.64 31.31 -27.92
N THR A 856 -4.38 32.42 -27.87
CA THR A 856 -5.41 32.62 -26.85
C THR A 856 -6.66 31.77 -27.12
N ARG A 857 -7.14 31.01 -26.13
CA ARG A 857 -8.46 30.34 -26.12
C ARG A 857 -9.10 30.46 -24.74
N ASP A 858 -10.38 30.79 -24.69
CA ASP A 858 -11.23 30.84 -23.48
C ASP A 858 -10.73 31.72 -22.30
N GLY A 859 -9.66 32.49 -22.51
CA GLY A 859 -9.04 33.39 -21.52
C GLY A 859 -7.60 33.00 -21.15
N TYR A 860 -7.13 31.84 -21.60
CA TYR A 860 -5.77 31.33 -21.41
C TYR A 860 -4.95 31.46 -22.71
N ASP A 861 -3.64 31.66 -22.59
CA ASP A 861 -2.69 31.77 -23.71
C ASP A 861 -1.88 30.47 -23.83
N TYR A 862 -2.29 29.59 -24.76
CA TYR A 862 -1.57 28.35 -25.06
C TYR A 862 -0.31 28.65 -25.87
N TRP A 863 0.77 27.94 -25.58
CA TRP A 863 2.04 28.01 -26.30
C TRP A 863 2.09 26.85 -27.30
N VAL A 864 2.20 27.16 -28.60
CA VAL A 864 2.09 26.17 -29.68
C VAL A 864 3.33 26.24 -30.56
N TYR A 865 4.27 25.32 -30.32
CA TYR A 865 5.50 25.18 -31.12
C TYR A 865 5.24 24.38 -32.41
N HIS A 866 5.94 24.73 -33.50
CA HIS A 866 5.78 24.15 -34.85
C HIS A 866 4.31 24.10 -35.34
N ASP A 867 3.51 25.11 -34.98
CA ASP A 867 2.06 25.18 -35.19
C ASP A 867 1.65 24.81 -36.64
N PRO A 868 1.03 23.62 -36.85
CA PRO A 868 0.70 23.13 -38.18
C PRO A 868 -0.56 23.78 -38.78
N GLY A 869 -1.23 24.66 -38.02
CA GLY A 869 -2.56 25.16 -38.32
C GLY A 869 -3.68 24.22 -37.86
N PRO A 870 -4.95 24.59 -38.12
CA PRO A 870 -6.09 23.82 -37.66
C PRO A 870 -6.23 22.47 -38.39
N PRO A 871 -6.61 21.39 -37.68
CA PRO A 871 -7.04 20.15 -38.31
C PRO A 871 -8.28 20.36 -39.18
N PRO A 872 -8.63 19.41 -40.07
CA PRO A 872 -9.91 19.47 -40.78
C PRO A 872 -11.07 19.44 -39.77
N MET A 873 -12.12 20.21 -40.03
CA MET A 873 -13.28 20.34 -39.14
C MET A 873 -14.52 19.76 -39.80
N ILE A 874 -15.51 19.28 -39.03
CA ILE A 874 -16.77 18.72 -39.55
C ILE A 874 -17.56 19.74 -40.40
N GLU A 875 -17.39 21.03 -40.11
CA GLU A 875 -17.99 22.15 -40.84
C GLU A 875 -16.98 22.86 -41.78
N GLY A 876 -17.50 23.41 -42.88
CA GLY A 876 -16.74 24.30 -43.76
C GLY A 876 -15.91 23.57 -44.81
N VAL A 877 -14.70 24.08 -45.09
CA VAL A 877 -13.87 23.61 -46.21
C VAL A 877 -13.20 22.25 -45.92
N GLY A 878 -12.89 21.96 -44.65
CA GLY A 878 -12.27 20.70 -44.20
C GLY A 878 -13.23 19.53 -44.01
N ALA A 879 -14.54 19.73 -44.23
CA ALA A 879 -15.59 18.75 -43.90
C ALA A 879 -15.47 17.42 -44.68
N GLY A 880 -14.88 17.45 -45.88
CA GLY A 880 -14.62 16.21 -46.63
C GLY A 880 -13.48 15.39 -46.02
N GLN A 881 -12.42 16.08 -45.61
CA GLN A 881 -11.18 15.51 -45.07
C GLN A 881 -11.40 15.00 -43.64
N TYR A 882 -12.12 15.74 -42.78
CA TYR A 882 -12.53 15.30 -41.45
C TYR A 882 -13.26 13.96 -41.53
N LYS A 883 -14.26 13.87 -42.42
CA LYS A 883 -15.10 12.68 -42.58
C LYS A 883 -14.35 11.53 -43.20
N TRP A 884 -13.58 11.79 -44.26
CA TRP A 884 -12.75 10.75 -44.88
C TRP A 884 -11.79 10.15 -43.84
N SER A 885 -11.08 11.00 -43.10
CA SER A 885 -10.07 10.59 -42.13
C SER A 885 -10.66 9.76 -41.00
N HIS A 886 -11.74 10.21 -40.36
CA HIS A 886 -12.43 9.40 -39.35
C HIS A 886 -13.03 8.12 -39.94
N SER A 887 -13.67 8.18 -41.12
CA SER A 887 -14.26 6.99 -41.76
C SER A 887 -13.23 5.92 -42.15
N LEU A 888 -11.96 6.29 -42.34
CA LEU A 888 -10.88 5.33 -42.59
C LEU A 888 -10.65 4.45 -41.35
N VAL A 889 -10.78 4.99 -40.13
CA VAL A 889 -10.64 4.23 -38.88
C VAL A 889 -11.73 3.14 -38.78
N ALA A 890 -12.98 3.49 -39.08
CA ALA A 890 -14.08 2.52 -39.13
C ALA A 890 -13.88 1.44 -40.23
N VAL A 891 -13.28 1.80 -41.37
CA VAL A 891 -12.92 0.82 -42.41
C VAL A 891 -11.76 -0.08 -41.95
N TRP A 892 -10.72 0.47 -41.31
CA TRP A 892 -9.58 -0.31 -40.83
C TRP A 892 -9.92 -1.20 -39.62
N SER A 893 -10.97 -0.88 -38.86
CA SER A 893 -11.54 -1.81 -37.87
C SER A 893 -12.05 -3.11 -38.51
N SER A 894 -12.43 -3.09 -39.79
CA SER A 894 -12.76 -4.31 -40.54
C SER A 894 -11.54 -5.16 -40.92
N HIS A 895 -10.30 -4.69 -40.67
CA HIS A 895 -9.08 -5.40 -41.02
C HIS A 895 -8.59 -6.35 -39.93
N LEU A 896 -9.24 -6.37 -38.76
CA LEU A 896 -8.80 -7.06 -37.54
C LEU A 896 -9.21 -8.55 -37.51
N ASP A 897 -10.07 -9.01 -38.43
CA ASP A 897 -10.47 -10.42 -38.54
C ASP A 897 -9.32 -11.30 -39.04
N PRO A 898 -8.81 -12.26 -38.23
CA PRO A 898 -7.78 -13.20 -38.68
C PRO A 898 -8.29 -14.16 -39.77
N THR A 899 -9.61 -14.25 -39.98
CA THR A 899 -10.26 -15.15 -40.93
C THR A 899 -10.70 -14.50 -42.25
N ASP A 900 -10.44 -13.19 -42.46
CA ASP A 900 -10.86 -12.45 -43.67
C ASP A 900 -10.25 -12.99 -44.98
N GLY A 901 -9.17 -13.77 -44.85
CA GLY A 901 -8.44 -14.41 -45.95
C GLY A 901 -7.51 -13.48 -46.72
N VAL A 902 -7.29 -12.25 -46.23
CA VAL A 902 -6.30 -11.29 -46.73
C VAL A 902 -4.97 -11.55 -46.04
N THR A 903 -3.91 -11.67 -46.82
CA THR A 903 -2.54 -11.77 -46.32
C THR A 903 -1.70 -10.60 -46.78
N MET A 904 -0.73 -10.21 -45.95
CA MET A 904 0.18 -9.10 -46.19
C MET A 904 1.62 -9.59 -46.06
N ASP A 905 2.51 -9.11 -46.94
CA ASP A 905 3.96 -9.25 -46.76
C ASP A 905 4.43 -8.13 -45.84
N ILE A 906 4.82 -8.48 -44.61
CA ILE A 906 5.13 -7.52 -43.54
C ILE A 906 6.63 -7.25 -43.38
N SER A 907 7.50 -7.97 -44.11
CA SER A 907 8.94 -7.78 -44.00
C SER A 907 9.40 -6.48 -44.68
N PRO A 908 10.65 -6.03 -44.43
CA PRO A 908 11.18 -4.83 -45.08
C PRO A 908 11.26 -4.94 -46.61
N ALA A 909 11.03 -6.12 -47.21
CA ALA A 909 10.89 -6.27 -48.66
C ALA A 909 9.68 -5.50 -49.24
N SER A 910 8.63 -5.30 -48.44
CA SER A 910 7.34 -4.71 -48.87
C SER A 910 6.83 -3.58 -47.97
N VAL A 911 7.31 -3.46 -46.73
CA VAL A 911 6.94 -2.41 -45.76
C VAL A 911 8.08 -1.40 -45.58
N GLY A 912 7.72 -0.13 -45.27
CA GLY A 912 8.70 0.94 -45.03
C GLY A 912 9.20 1.64 -46.31
N ASN A 913 10.33 2.33 -46.21
CA ASN A 913 10.94 3.16 -47.24
C ASN A 913 10.03 4.33 -47.71
N VAL A 914 9.45 5.07 -46.75
CA VAL A 914 8.63 6.24 -47.03
C VAL A 914 9.52 7.43 -47.40
N THR A 915 9.49 7.83 -48.67
CA THR A 915 10.39 8.87 -49.21
C THR A 915 9.87 10.30 -49.08
N ALA A 916 8.58 10.51 -48.82
CA ALA A 916 7.96 11.81 -48.55
C ALA A 916 6.56 11.67 -47.93
N TYR A 917 6.20 12.58 -47.03
CA TYR A 917 4.83 12.74 -46.53
C TYR A 917 4.06 13.81 -47.31
N PRO A 918 2.71 13.74 -47.38
CA PRO A 918 1.90 14.86 -47.86
C PRO A 918 2.09 16.10 -46.96
N ARG A 919 1.82 17.30 -47.53
CA ARG A 919 1.95 18.60 -46.82
C ARG A 919 0.60 19.28 -46.60
N ASP A 920 -0.49 18.59 -46.93
CA ASP A 920 -1.88 19.00 -46.73
C ASP A 920 -2.79 17.77 -46.64
N PHE A 921 -3.99 17.95 -46.08
CA PHE A 921 -4.98 16.88 -45.90
C PHE A 921 -5.59 16.37 -47.22
N ASP A 922 -5.42 17.08 -48.36
CA ASP A 922 -5.88 16.62 -49.67
C ASP A 922 -4.97 15.50 -50.23
N GLY A 923 -3.70 15.44 -49.79
CA GLY A 923 -2.76 14.36 -50.13
C GLY A 923 -2.89 13.08 -49.30
N HIS A 924 -3.61 13.08 -48.17
CA HIS A 924 -3.73 11.90 -47.29
C HIS A 924 -4.39 10.68 -47.99
N PRO A 925 -5.41 10.82 -48.87
CA PRO A 925 -6.00 9.69 -49.60
C PRO A 925 -5.09 9.03 -50.65
N ASP A 926 -4.03 9.70 -51.09
CA ASP A 926 -2.98 9.12 -51.94
C ASP A 926 -1.85 8.47 -51.10
N PHE A 927 -1.81 8.72 -49.79
CA PHE A 927 -0.81 8.18 -48.86
C PHE A 927 -1.32 6.92 -48.13
N TYR A 928 -2.49 6.97 -47.50
CA TYR A 928 -3.05 5.84 -46.73
C TYR A 928 -3.93 4.94 -47.61
N ARG A 929 -3.65 3.62 -47.62
CA ARG A 929 -4.39 2.65 -48.42
C ARG A 929 -5.71 2.29 -47.73
N LEU A 930 -6.79 2.94 -48.14
CA LEU A 930 -8.11 2.83 -47.47
C LEU A 930 -8.63 1.39 -47.33
N VAL A 931 -8.43 0.53 -48.34
CA VAL A 931 -9.01 -0.83 -48.38
C VAL A 931 -7.97 -1.91 -48.05
N GLU A 932 -6.72 -1.71 -48.46
CA GLU A 932 -5.64 -2.66 -48.26
C GLU A 932 -5.06 -2.58 -46.84
N GLY A 933 -4.94 -1.37 -46.27
CA GLY A 933 -4.20 -1.09 -45.04
C GLY A 933 -2.76 -0.60 -45.32
N GLY A 934 -2.18 0.12 -44.36
CA GLY A 934 -0.84 0.71 -44.48
C GLY A 934 -0.77 2.00 -45.33
N ASP A 935 0.45 2.41 -45.69
CA ASP A 935 0.75 3.72 -46.29
C ASP A 935 1.44 3.65 -47.67
N ALA A 936 2.09 4.73 -48.11
CA ALA A 936 2.79 4.82 -49.39
C ALA A 936 4.16 4.11 -49.43
N GLY A 937 4.55 3.40 -48.36
CA GLY A 937 5.79 2.64 -48.28
C GLY A 937 6.01 1.68 -49.46
N ALA A 938 7.26 1.60 -49.91
CA ALA A 938 7.68 0.86 -51.10
C ALA A 938 8.61 -0.33 -50.81
N GLY A 939 9.04 -0.49 -49.55
CA GLY A 939 10.01 -1.50 -49.14
C GLY A 939 11.45 -1.25 -49.58
N HIS A 940 12.36 -2.00 -48.98
CA HIS A 940 13.78 -2.06 -49.26
C HIS A 940 14.11 -3.37 -49.99
N THR A 941 14.76 -3.31 -51.15
CA THR A 941 14.98 -4.52 -51.97
C THR A 941 16.19 -5.38 -51.56
N VAL A 942 17.11 -4.83 -50.76
CA VAL A 942 18.40 -5.43 -50.38
C VAL A 942 18.83 -4.86 -49.02
N ASN A 943 19.24 -5.72 -48.09
CA ASN A 943 19.85 -5.29 -46.82
C ASN A 943 21.26 -4.72 -47.12
N PRO A 944 21.59 -3.48 -46.69
CA PRO A 944 22.84 -2.82 -47.08
C PRO A 944 24.09 -3.40 -46.41
N ALA A 945 23.95 -4.07 -45.25
CA ALA A 945 25.05 -4.65 -44.50
C ALA A 945 25.42 -6.06 -44.99
N THR A 946 24.43 -6.88 -45.37
CA THR A 946 24.66 -8.23 -45.91
C THR A 946 24.86 -8.23 -47.43
N GLY A 947 24.14 -7.38 -48.16
CA GLY A 947 24.06 -7.37 -49.62
C GLY A 947 23.08 -8.40 -50.22
N ASP A 948 22.35 -9.12 -49.37
CA ASP A 948 21.30 -10.08 -49.75
C ASP A 948 19.90 -9.40 -49.74
N PRO A 949 18.91 -9.91 -50.50
CA PRO A 949 17.53 -9.40 -50.43
C PRO A 949 16.92 -9.65 -49.04
N TYR A 950 16.01 -8.77 -48.60
CA TYR A 950 15.10 -9.12 -47.51
C TYR A 950 14.14 -10.23 -48.00
N GLU A 951 13.97 -11.28 -47.20
CA GLU A 951 13.04 -12.37 -47.53
C GLU A 951 11.59 -11.93 -47.19
N PRO A 952 10.58 -12.22 -48.05
CA PRO A 952 9.18 -11.92 -47.76
C PRO A 952 8.62 -12.72 -46.57
N GLN A 953 7.80 -12.07 -45.74
CA GLN A 953 7.14 -12.66 -44.58
C GLN A 953 5.63 -12.45 -44.70
N VAL A 954 4.91 -13.46 -45.18
CA VAL A 954 3.49 -13.33 -45.56
C VAL A 954 2.58 -13.91 -44.47
N VAL A 955 1.89 -13.03 -43.75
CA VAL A 955 1.02 -13.35 -42.60
C VAL A 955 -0.44 -12.93 -42.83
N PRO A 956 -1.43 -13.41 -42.05
CA PRO A 956 -2.79 -12.87 -42.05
C PRO A 956 -2.81 -11.39 -41.68
N ARG A 957 -3.67 -10.61 -42.35
CA ARG A 957 -3.76 -9.17 -42.09
C ARG A 957 -4.38 -8.86 -40.73
N GLY A 958 -5.36 -9.65 -40.28
CA GLY A 958 -5.98 -9.52 -38.96
C GLY A 958 -4.95 -9.63 -37.84
N ASP A 959 -4.16 -10.70 -37.85
CA ASP A 959 -3.08 -10.90 -36.86
C ASP A 959 -2.07 -9.75 -36.88
N TYR A 960 -1.55 -9.34 -38.04
CA TYR A 960 -0.61 -8.20 -38.11
C TYR A 960 -1.24 -6.89 -37.61
N ALA A 961 -2.51 -6.63 -37.92
CA ALA A 961 -3.20 -5.42 -37.48
C ALA A 961 -3.41 -5.38 -35.96
N ARG A 962 -3.77 -6.51 -35.34
CA ARG A 962 -3.94 -6.69 -33.88
C ARG A 962 -2.59 -6.57 -33.16
N VAL A 963 -1.60 -7.39 -33.56
CA VAL A 963 -0.24 -7.38 -33.00
C VAL A 963 0.39 -6.00 -33.08
N LEU A 964 0.29 -5.33 -34.23
CA LEU A 964 0.85 -3.99 -34.40
C LEU A 964 0.11 -2.95 -33.53
N ALA A 965 -1.22 -3.06 -33.39
CA ALA A 965 -1.99 -2.20 -32.52
C ALA A 965 -1.59 -2.36 -31.05
N GLU A 966 -1.26 -3.57 -30.59
CA GLU A 966 -0.88 -3.85 -29.19
C GLU A 966 0.60 -3.61 -28.87
N PHE A 967 1.54 -4.00 -29.75
CA PHE A 967 2.98 -3.79 -29.55
C PHE A 967 3.32 -2.30 -29.29
N TRP A 968 2.69 -1.39 -30.04
CA TRP A 968 2.84 0.06 -29.87
C TRP A 968 1.71 0.68 -29.04
N ALA A 969 0.88 -0.11 -28.34
CA ALA A 969 -0.15 0.42 -27.43
C ALA A 969 0.37 0.80 -26.05
N ASP A 970 1.61 0.44 -25.70
CA ASP A 970 2.20 0.72 -24.39
C ASP A 970 1.33 0.14 -23.25
N GLY A 971 1.46 -1.16 -23.02
CA GLY A 971 0.74 -1.89 -21.96
C GLY A 971 1.35 -1.74 -20.56
N PRO A 972 0.96 -2.58 -19.58
CA PRO A 972 1.33 -2.41 -18.17
C PRO A 972 2.85 -2.40 -17.92
N ASP A 973 3.62 -3.15 -18.71
CA ASP A 973 5.08 -3.20 -18.62
C ASP A 973 5.80 -2.08 -19.43
N SER A 974 5.06 -1.09 -19.96
CA SER A 974 5.63 -0.06 -20.84
C SER A 974 6.27 1.10 -20.07
N GLU A 975 7.36 1.61 -20.65
CA GLU A 975 8.06 2.82 -20.24
C GLU A 975 7.40 4.08 -20.85
N THR A 976 6.21 3.93 -21.45
CA THR A 976 5.50 4.88 -22.31
C THR A 976 6.29 5.28 -23.57
N PRO A 977 5.68 5.94 -24.59
CA PRO A 977 6.36 6.23 -25.86
C PRO A 977 7.78 6.83 -25.78
N PRO A 978 8.08 7.81 -24.90
CA PRO A 978 9.44 8.34 -24.81
C PRO A 978 10.44 7.34 -24.19
N GLY A 979 10.01 6.47 -23.27
CA GLY A 979 10.86 5.46 -22.63
C GLY A 979 11.13 4.25 -23.53
N HIS A 980 10.14 3.82 -24.32
CA HIS A 980 10.32 2.74 -25.30
C HIS A 980 11.45 3.05 -26.31
N TRP A 981 11.61 4.32 -26.72
CA TRP A 981 12.73 4.72 -27.57
C TRP A 981 14.08 4.77 -26.85
N PHE A 982 14.11 4.87 -25.51
CA PHE A 982 15.33 4.62 -24.72
C PHE A 982 15.66 3.12 -24.65
N VAL A 983 14.67 2.21 -24.63
CA VAL A 983 14.89 0.76 -24.78
C VAL A 983 15.51 0.45 -26.14
N ILE A 984 14.94 0.98 -27.24
CA ILE A 984 15.51 0.83 -28.59
C ILE A 984 16.93 1.41 -28.67
N LEU A 985 17.20 2.56 -28.05
CA LEU A 985 18.56 3.12 -27.99
C LEU A 985 19.53 2.21 -27.23
N ASN A 986 19.10 1.60 -26.13
CA ASN A 986 19.89 0.65 -25.36
C ASN A 986 20.25 -0.58 -26.20
N GLU A 987 19.28 -1.20 -26.87
CA GLU A 987 19.49 -2.34 -27.78
C GLU A 987 20.48 -2.00 -28.91
N VAL A 988 20.32 -0.83 -29.53
CA VAL A 988 21.22 -0.34 -30.59
C VAL A 988 22.64 -0.14 -30.07
N ASN A 989 22.81 0.39 -28.85
CA ASN A 989 24.11 0.63 -28.22
C ASN A 989 24.80 -0.67 -27.78
N ASP A 990 24.02 -1.63 -27.27
CA ASP A 990 24.48 -2.94 -26.80
C ASP A 990 24.75 -3.93 -27.97
N HIS A 991 24.30 -3.63 -29.19
CA HIS A 991 24.42 -4.53 -30.34
C HIS A 991 25.89 -4.74 -30.83
N PRO A 992 26.37 -5.98 -31.05
CA PRO A 992 27.79 -6.26 -31.36
C PRO A 992 28.40 -5.69 -32.64
N LEU A 993 27.59 -5.10 -33.54
CA LEU A 993 28.08 -4.38 -34.73
C LEU A 993 28.14 -2.86 -34.54
N MET A 994 27.61 -2.33 -33.44
CA MET A 994 27.61 -0.90 -33.17
C MET A 994 29.01 -0.40 -32.82
N LEU A 995 29.29 0.86 -33.17
CA LEU A 995 30.58 1.52 -32.95
C LEU A 995 30.34 2.82 -32.18
N GLN A 996 30.73 2.86 -30.90
CA GLN A 996 30.57 4.03 -30.04
C GLN A 996 31.47 5.18 -30.53
N ARG A 997 30.95 6.01 -31.42
CA ARG A 997 31.62 7.14 -32.08
C ARG A 997 30.66 8.31 -32.23
N PHE A 998 31.23 9.47 -32.53
CA PHE A 998 30.47 10.67 -32.86
C PHE A 998 31.21 11.45 -33.95
N ARG A 999 30.48 11.88 -35.00
CA ARG A 999 30.98 12.69 -36.13
C ARG A 999 32.31 12.21 -36.75
N GLY A 1000 32.49 10.89 -36.86
CA GLY A 1000 33.66 10.26 -37.46
C GLY A 1000 34.96 10.36 -36.64
N GLU A 1001 34.89 10.65 -35.34
CA GLU A 1001 36.04 10.60 -34.43
C GLU A 1001 36.51 9.17 -34.11
N ASP A 1002 37.58 9.04 -33.31
CA ASP A 1002 37.97 7.76 -32.71
C ASP A 1002 36.87 7.25 -31.75
N ALA A 1003 36.93 5.96 -31.36
CA ALA A 1003 35.92 5.39 -30.47
C ALA A 1003 35.93 6.07 -29.09
N LEU A 1004 34.75 6.49 -28.62
CA LEU A 1004 34.53 7.08 -27.31
C LEU A 1004 34.56 5.98 -26.22
N ASN A 1005 34.70 6.38 -24.96
CA ASN A 1005 34.44 5.48 -23.83
C ASN A 1005 32.93 5.35 -23.61
N LEU A 1006 32.48 4.22 -23.05
CA LEU A 1006 31.05 3.91 -22.90
C LEU A 1006 30.30 4.98 -22.09
N LEU A 1007 30.86 5.42 -20.96
CA LEU A 1007 30.24 6.44 -20.10
C LEU A 1007 30.00 7.75 -20.86
N GLU A 1008 30.99 8.24 -21.61
CA GLU A 1008 30.85 9.44 -22.43
C GLU A 1008 29.86 9.27 -23.59
N TYR A 1009 29.88 8.12 -24.25
CA TYR A 1009 28.99 7.84 -25.37
C TYR A 1009 27.52 7.75 -24.91
N ASP A 1010 27.24 6.99 -23.85
CA ASP A 1010 25.90 6.81 -23.30
C ASP A 1010 25.33 8.13 -22.77
N VAL A 1011 26.12 8.91 -22.01
CA VAL A 1011 25.70 10.24 -21.53
C VAL A 1011 25.34 11.19 -22.67
N LYS A 1012 26.13 11.20 -23.76
CA LYS A 1012 25.83 12.01 -24.94
C LYS A 1012 24.57 11.52 -25.66
N ALA A 1013 24.41 10.20 -25.83
CA ALA A 1013 23.26 9.57 -26.47
C ALA A 1013 21.95 9.87 -25.72
N TYR A 1014 21.92 9.67 -24.41
CA TYR A 1014 20.75 9.95 -23.58
C TYR A 1014 20.42 11.45 -23.51
N PHE A 1015 21.42 12.33 -23.47
CA PHE A 1015 21.18 13.78 -23.51
C PHE A 1015 20.51 14.23 -24.81
N MET A 1016 20.94 13.69 -25.96
CA MET A 1016 20.31 13.94 -27.26
C MET A 1016 18.89 13.39 -27.34
N LEU A 1017 18.67 12.12 -26.98
CA LEU A 1017 17.36 11.49 -27.07
C LEU A 1017 16.36 12.08 -26.06
N GLY A 1018 16.77 12.28 -24.81
CA GLY A 1018 15.95 12.89 -23.77
C GLY A 1018 15.49 14.29 -24.15
N GLY A 1019 16.42 15.14 -24.63
CA GLY A 1019 16.08 16.48 -25.12
C GLY A 1019 15.06 16.47 -26.26
N ALA A 1020 15.20 15.54 -27.20
CA ALA A 1020 14.23 15.34 -28.29
C ALA A 1020 12.86 14.83 -27.80
N MET A 1021 12.82 13.96 -26.78
CA MET A 1021 11.55 13.50 -26.20
C MET A 1021 10.83 14.62 -25.45
N HIS A 1022 11.55 15.42 -24.65
CA HIS A 1022 11.00 16.56 -23.92
C HIS A 1022 10.39 17.61 -24.86
N ASP A 1023 11.11 17.97 -25.93
CA ASP A 1023 10.60 18.92 -26.93
C ASP A 1023 9.45 18.35 -27.78
N ALA A 1024 9.47 17.04 -28.07
CA ALA A 1024 8.34 16.37 -28.72
C ALA A 1024 7.07 16.40 -27.84
N ALA A 1025 7.22 16.25 -26.52
CA ALA A 1025 6.11 16.39 -25.57
C ALA A 1025 5.56 17.83 -25.58
N ILE A 1026 6.43 18.84 -25.48
CA ILE A 1026 6.05 20.26 -25.47
C ILE A 1026 5.31 20.65 -26.76
N ALA A 1027 5.84 20.29 -27.93
CA ALA A 1027 5.21 20.60 -29.21
C ALA A 1027 3.87 19.86 -29.36
N ALA A 1028 3.83 18.55 -29.12
CA ALA A 1028 2.61 17.77 -29.29
C ALA A 1028 1.50 18.18 -28.31
N TRP A 1029 1.80 18.38 -27.02
CA TRP A 1029 0.78 18.75 -26.03
C TRP A 1029 0.37 20.22 -26.10
N GLY A 1030 1.25 21.14 -26.49
CA GLY A 1030 0.84 22.52 -26.82
C GLY A 1030 -0.20 22.58 -27.95
N ILE A 1031 0.00 21.76 -29.00
CA ILE A 1031 -0.96 21.59 -30.12
C ILE A 1031 -2.24 20.92 -29.63
N LYS A 1032 -2.16 19.78 -28.91
CA LYS A 1032 -3.31 19.06 -28.35
C LYS A 1032 -4.16 19.95 -27.45
N GLY A 1033 -3.53 20.71 -26.56
CA GLY A 1033 -4.20 21.62 -25.64
C GLY A 1033 -4.95 22.73 -26.35
N TYR A 1034 -4.33 23.41 -27.32
CA TYR A 1034 -4.93 24.53 -28.05
C TYR A 1034 -6.01 24.12 -29.08
N TYR A 1035 -5.75 23.06 -29.87
CA TYR A 1035 -6.72 22.59 -30.86
C TYR A 1035 -7.80 21.71 -30.25
N ASP A 1036 -7.47 20.96 -29.19
CA ASP A 1036 -8.39 20.13 -28.40
C ASP A 1036 -9.27 19.24 -29.28
N TYR A 1037 -8.64 18.56 -30.25
CA TYR A 1037 -9.35 17.84 -31.31
C TYR A 1037 -9.94 16.49 -30.86
N VAL A 1038 -11.06 16.14 -31.47
CA VAL A 1038 -11.90 14.96 -31.17
C VAL A 1038 -11.16 13.62 -31.40
N ARG A 1039 -11.57 12.57 -30.66
CA ARG A 1039 -11.12 11.17 -30.86
C ARG A 1039 -12.07 10.39 -31.79
N PRO A 1040 -11.62 9.30 -32.45
CA PRO A 1040 -12.46 8.54 -33.38
C PRO A 1040 -13.73 7.96 -32.78
N ILE A 1041 -13.73 7.40 -31.57
CA ILE A 1041 -14.94 6.86 -30.93
C ILE A 1041 -16.03 7.93 -30.79
N SER A 1042 -15.67 9.09 -30.26
CA SER A 1042 -16.56 10.23 -30.08
C SER A 1042 -17.13 10.73 -31.41
N SER A 1043 -16.29 10.90 -32.43
CA SER A 1043 -16.71 11.46 -33.73
C SER A 1043 -17.45 10.46 -34.62
N LEU A 1044 -17.09 9.17 -34.59
CA LEU A 1044 -17.74 8.12 -35.37
C LEU A 1044 -19.17 7.87 -34.86
N ARG A 1045 -19.35 7.67 -33.55
CA ARG A 1045 -20.69 7.53 -32.94
C ARG A 1045 -21.54 8.80 -33.18
N ALA A 1046 -20.96 9.99 -32.99
CA ALA A 1046 -21.65 11.26 -33.23
C ALA A 1046 -22.06 11.49 -34.71
N MET A 1047 -21.27 11.02 -35.68
CA MET A 1047 -21.64 11.05 -37.10
C MET A 1047 -22.65 9.94 -37.46
N ALA A 1048 -22.66 8.81 -36.75
CA ALA A 1048 -23.61 7.72 -36.94
C ALA A 1048 -25.02 8.10 -36.46
N ASP A 1049 -25.15 8.70 -35.27
CA ASP A 1049 -26.41 9.24 -34.72
C ASP A 1049 -27.08 10.24 -35.67
N ARG A 1050 -26.27 10.98 -36.44
CA ARG A 1050 -26.72 11.97 -37.43
C ARG A 1050 -27.21 11.32 -38.73
N GLY A 1051 -26.98 10.03 -38.96
CA GLY A 1051 -27.29 9.34 -40.22
C GLY A 1051 -26.17 9.51 -41.27
N GLN A 1052 -26.52 9.49 -42.56
CA GLN A 1052 -25.55 9.45 -43.67
C GLN A 1052 -25.37 10.79 -44.38
N SER A 1053 -24.21 11.03 -45.00
CA SER A 1053 -23.94 12.24 -45.80
C SER A 1053 -23.50 11.99 -47.25
N SER A 1054 -23.71 10.79 -47.80
CA SER A 1054 -23.32 10.43 -49.17
C SER A 1054 -24.39 10.74 -50.22
N ASP A 1055 -25.68 10.64 -49.88
CA ASP A 1055 -26.80 10.90 -50.79
C ASP A 1055 -27.80 11.91 -50.18
N PRO A 1056 -27.82 13.17 -50.64
CA PRO A 1056 -28.77 14.20 -50.20
C PRO A 1056 -30.25 13.94 -50.51
N ASP A 1057 -30.56 13.05 -51.46
CA ASP A 1057 -31.93 12.62 -51.77
C ASP A 1057 -32.29 11.27 -51.10
N GLY A 1058 -31.34 10.67 -50.35
CA GLY A 1058 -31.46 9.37 -49.71
C GLY A 1058 -32.10 9.35 -48.32
N GLY A 1059 -32.29 8.14 -47.79
CA GLY A 1059 -32.75 7.93 -46.40
C GLY A 1059 -31.74 8.45 -45.38
N SER A 1060 -32.23 8.88 -44.21
CA SER A 1060 -31.41 9.35 -43.07
C SER A 1060 -30.31 10.36 -43.42
N TYR A 1061 -30.53 11.25 -44.40
CA TYR A 1061 -29.51 12.21 -44.80
C TYR A 1061 -29.31 13.33 -43.77
N HIS A 1062 -28.05 13.57 -43.39
CA HIS A 1062 -27.61 14.76 -42.69
C HIS A 1062 -26.28 15.27 -43.24
N VAL A 1063 -26.14 16.61 -43.32
CA VAL A 1063 -24.94 17.24 -43.90
C VAL A 1063 -23.66 16.91 -43.12
N ASP A 1064 -23.77 16.67 -41.81
CA ASP A 1064 -22.68 16.26 -40.91
C ASP A 1064 -22.70 14.75 -40.58
N GLY A 1065 -23.48 13.95 -41.30
CA GLY A 1065 -23.55 12.50 -41.09
C GLY A 1065 -22.35 11.71 -41.65
N MET A 1066 -22.38 10.40 -41.48
CA MET A 1066 -21.36 9.44 -41.91
C MET A 1066 -21.29 9.29 -43.45
N PRO A 1067 -20.10 9.29 -44.09
CA PRO A 1067 -19.97 8.96 -45.51
C PRO A 1067 -20.09 7.44 -45.74
N LEU A 1068 -21.16 7.00 -46.43
CA LEU A 1068 -21.34 5.59 -46.80
C LEU A 1068 -20.18 5.04 -47.66
N ARG A 1069 -19.88 3.76 -47.45
CA ARG A 1069 -18.86 2.93 -48.13
C ARG A 1069 -19.45 1.53 -48.34
N PRO A 1070 -19.90 1.17 -49.56
CA PRO A 1070 -20.46 -0.16 -49.81
C PRO A 1070 -19.49 -1.27 -49.37
N GLY A 1071 -19.98 -2.23 -48.58
CA GLY A 1071 -19.19 -3.29 -47.97
C GLY A 1071 -18.51 -2.96 -46.62
N TYR A 1072 -18.58 -1.71 -46.13
CA TYR A 1072 -17.92 -1.30 -44.87
C TYR A 1072 -18.77 -0.38 -43.98
N ILE A 1073 -19.47 0.60 -44.56
CA ILE A 1073 -20.27 1.61 -43.87
C ILE A 1073 -21.57 1.79 -44.65
N GLU A 1074 -22.68 1.27 -44.11
CA GLU A 1074 -23.96 1.18 -44.81
C GLU A 1074 -25.13 1.65 -43.94
N LEU A 1075 -26.30 1.79 -44.55
CA LEU A 1075 -27.55 1.90 -43.80
C LEU A 1075 -28.05 0.50 -43.44
N VAL A 1076 -28.74 0.39 -42.30
CA VAL A 1076 -29.57 -0.78 -41.99
C VAL A 1076 -30.83 -0.74 -42.87
N ASP A 1077 -30.98 -1.71 -43.77
CA ASP A 1077 -32.14 -1.81 -44.67
C ASP A 1077 -33.30 -2.62 -44.04
N THR A 1078 -34.53 -2.48 -44.55
CA THR A 1078 -35.68 -3.30 -44.12
C THR A 1078 -35.44 -4.78 -44.40
N GLY A 1079 -35.39 -5.60 -43.35
CA GLY A 1079 -35.06 -7.02 -43.43
C GLY A 1079 -33.56 -7.34 -43.45
N ASP A 1080 -32.71 -6.37 -43.10
CA ASP A 1080 -31.34 -6.62 -42.62
C ASP A 1080 -31.38 -7.41 -41.29
N ALA A 1081 -30.30 -8.11 -40.94
CA ALA A 1081 -30.19 -8.80 -39.65
C ALA A 1081 -30.17 -7.80 -38.47
N LEU A 1082 -29.61 -6.60 -38.69
CA LEU A 1082 -29.58 -5.52 -37.71
C LEU A 1082 -30.87 -4.67 -37.66
N ALA A 1083 -31.92 -5.01 -38.41
CA ALA A 1083 -33.13 -4.19 -38.50
C ALA A 1083 -33.91 -4.06 -37.17
N GLY A 1084 -33.82 -5.08 -36.31
CA GLY A 1084 -34.65 -5.22 -35.10
C GLY A 1084 -35.97 -5.97 -35.37
N ASP A 1085 -36.69 -6.32 -34.30
CA ASP A 1085 -37.93 -7.13 -34.37
C ASP A 1085 -39.15 -6.30 -34.86
N GLU A 1086 -39.08 -4.97 -34.79
CA GLU A 1086 -40.10 -4.00 -35.24
C GLU A 1086 -39.58 -3.03 -36.34
N ASP A 1087 -38.48 -3.37 -37.05
CA ASP A 1087 -37.73 -2.50 -37.98
C ASP A 1087 -37.15 -1.23 -37.30
N GLU A 1088 -36.92 -1.25 -35.98
CA GLU A 1088 -36.59 -0.09 -35.14
C GLU A 1088 -35.18 0.52 -35.38
N HIS A 1089 -34.26 -0.23 -35.98
CA HIS A 1089 -32.94 0.27 -36.39
C HIS A 1089 -32.85 0.61 -37.88
N VAL A 1090 -33.91 0.41 -38.68
CA VAL A 1090 -33.88 0.68 -40.13
C VAL A 1090 -33.59 2.15 -40.42
N GLY A 1091 -32.56 2.40 -41.21
CA GLY A 1091 -32.03 3.72 -41.51
C GLY A 1091 -31.00 4.25 -40.51
N LYS A 1092 -30.60 3.49 -39.48
CA LYS A 1092 -29.35 3.76 -38.74
C LYS A 1092 -28.12 3.39 -39.57
N ILE A 1093 -26.94 3.84 -39.14
CA ILE A 1093 -25.65 3.46 -39.73
C ILE A 1093 -25.16 2.15 -39.10
N LYS A 1094 -24.63 1.27 -39.94
CA LYS A 1094 -23.89 0.06 -39.53
C LYS A 1094 -22.47 0.07 -40.08
N PHE A 1095 -21.54 -0.51 -39.33
CA PHE A 1095 -20.16 -0.76 -39.75
C PHE A 1095 -19.91 -2.26 -39.88
N LEU A 1096 -19.07 -2.67 -40.83
CA LEU A 1096 -18.34 -3.93 -40.74
C LEU A 1096 -17.06 -3.65 -39.94
N ALA A 1097 -16.99 -4.10 -38.70
CA ALA A 1097 -15.97 -3.69 -37.74
C ALA A 1097 -15.74 -4.77 -36.67
N TRP A 1098 -14.64 -4.63 -35.91
CA TRP A 1098 -14.40 -5.45 -34.72
C TRP A 1098 -15.56 -5.32 -33.74
N LEU A 1099 -16.07 -6.45 -33.23
CA LEU A 1099 -17.35 -6.47 -32.51
C LEU A 1099 -17.32 -5.80 -31.13
N GLY A 1100 -16.13 -5.60 -30.55
CA GLY A 1100 -15.97 -4.92 -29.26
C GLY A 1100 -15.79 -5.88 -28.08
N PRO A 1101 -15.54 -5.34 -26.87
CA PRO A 1101 -15.35 -6.13 -25.66
C PRO A 1101 -16.60 -6.93 -25.26
N ASP A 1102 -17.81 -6.51 -25.67
CA ASP A 1102 -19.07 -7.24 -25.47
C ASP A 1102 -19.10 -8.67 -26.08
N ALA A 1103 -18.08 -9.04 -26.85
CA ALA A 1103 -17.91 -10.36 -27.48
C ALA A 1103 -16.73 -11.17 -26.91
N ILE A 1104 -16.12 -10.73 -25.81
CA ILE A 1104 -15.06 -11.42 -25.06
C ILE A 1104 -15.60 -11.73 -23.65
N ASP A 1105 -15.80 -13.00 -23.30
CA ASP A 1105 -16.04 -13.42 -21.90
C ASP A 1105 -14.69 -13.68 -21.19
N ASP A 1106 -13.67 -14.18 -21.92
CA ASP A 1106 -12.34 -14.53 -21.41
C ASP A 1106 -11.25 -14.25 -22.49
N PRO A 1107 -10.40 -13.21 -22.34
CA PRO A 1107 -9.46 -12.77 -23.39
C PRO A 1107 -8.34 -13.78 -23.68
N ASP A 1108 -8.09 -14.73 -22.79
CA ASP A 1108 -7.08 -15.79 -22.97
C ASP A 1108 -7.55 -16.88 -23.97
N VAL A 1109 -8.84 -16.88 -24.38
CA VAL A 1109 -9.45 -17.94 -25.22
C VAL A 1109 -10.53 -17.48 -26.22
N ASP A 1110 -11.06 -16.25 -26.10
CA ASP A 1110 -12.08 -15.71 -26.99
C ASP A 1110 -11.48 -14.74 -28.04
N VAL A 1111 -12.10 -14.72 -29.23
CA VAL A 1111 -11.84 -13.75 -30.30
C VAL A 1111 -13.15 -13.12 -30.71
N ALA A 1112 -13.29 -11.80 -30.56
CA ALA A 1112 -14.53 -11.08 -30.87
C ALA A 1112 -14.77 -11.01 -32.39
N GLY A 1113 -13.70 -10.93 -33.18
CA GLY A 1113 -13.76 -10.96 -34.64
C GLY A 1113 -14.52 -9.76 -35.25
N VAL A 1114 -14.99 -9.91 -36.50
CA VAL A 1114 -15.62 -8.84 -37.28
C VAL A 1114 -16.93 -9.32 -37.91
N ASP A 1115 -18.01 -8.57 -37.71
CA ASP A 1115 -19.24 -8.67 -38.51
C ASP A 1115 -19.91 -7.27 -38.60
N TRP A 1116 -21.12 -7.20 -39.14
CA TRP A 1116 -21.93 -5.99 -39.15
C TRP A 1116 -22.46 -5.66 -37.76
N MET A 1117 -22.01 -4.54 -37.20
CA MET A 1117 -22.53 -3.96 -35.97
C MET A 1117 -23.25 -2.62 -36.22
N LEU A 1118 -24.11 -2.21 -35.30
CA LEU A 1118 -24.67 -0.86 -35.29
C LEU A 1118 -23.56 0.15 -34.93
N ALA A 1119 -23.35 1.17 -35.75
CA ALA A 1119 -22.23 2.10 -35.59
C ALA A 1119 -22.32 2.99 -34.34
N GLU A 1120 -23.50 3.08 -33.73
CA GLU A 1120 -23.76 3.68 -32.41
C GLU A 1120 -23.08 2.90 -31.26
N ASN A 1121 -22.76 1.61 -31.45
CA ASN A 1121 -22.11 0.75 -30.46
C ASN A 1121 -20.61 0.51 -30.74
N TRP A 1122 -19.99 1.20 -31.71
CA TRP A 1122 -18.61 0.88 -32.12
C TRP A 1122 -17.57 1.20 -31.04
N TRP A 1123 -16.58 0.32 -30.86
CA TRP A 1123 -15.41 0.48 -29.99
C TRP A 1123 -14.12 0.45 -30.83
N PRO A 1124 -13.08 1.23 -30.47
CA PRO A 1124 -11.72 1.02 -30.97
C PRO A 1124 -11.15 -0.29 -30.42
N TYR A 1125 -10.17 -0.88 -31.12
CA TYR A 1125 -9.49 -2.11 -30.69
C TYR A 1125 -8.52 -1.81 -29.54
N GLN A 1126 -9.05 -1.79 -28.31
CA GLN A 1126 -8.40 -1.45 -27.03
C GLN A 1126 -9.10 -2.22 -25.89
N ARG A 1127 -8.48 -2.29 -24.70
CA ARG A 1127 -9.14 -2.83 -23.49
C ARG A 1127 -10.40 -2.02 -23.13
N PRO A 1128 -11.47 -2.63 -22.59
CA PRO A 1128 -12.66 -1.90 -22.14
C PRO A 1128 -12.34 -0.86 -21.06
N THR A 1129 -11.37 -1.12 -20.20
CA THR A 1129 -10.91 -0.21 -19.12
C THR A 1129 -9.98 0.92 -19.60
N PHE A 1130 -9.51 0.89 -20.85
CA PHE A 1130 -8.65 1.92 -21.44
C PHE A 1130 -8.98 2.16 -22.93
N VAL A 1131 -10.17 2.69 -23.22
CA VAL A 1131 -10.72 2.80 -24.58
C VAL A 1131 -9.98 3.84 -25.45
N THR A 1132 -9.45 4.90 -24.85
CA THR A 1132 -8.57 5.88 -25.54
C THR A 1132 -7.81 6.71 -24.50
N PRO A 1133 -6.56 7.16 -24.78
CA PRO A 1133 -5.81 7.98 -23.83
C PRO A 1133 -6.52 9.30 -23.48
N PRO A 1134 -6.46 9.76 -22.21
CA PRO A 1134 -7.24 10.88 -21.69
C PRO A 1134 -6.67 12.25 -22.13
N PHE A 1135 -6.63 12.49 -23.44
CA PHE A 1135 -6.21 13.75 -24.06
C PHE A 1135 -6.62 13.80 -25.53
N ALA A 1136 -6.68 15.01 -26.08
CA ALA A 1136 -7.05 15.29 -27.47
C ALA A 1136 -6.20 14.55 -28.51
N GLY A 1137 -6.79 14.33 -29.69
CA GLY A 1137 -6.16 13.64 -30.82
C GLY A 1137 -4.99 14.43 -31.43
N TYR A 1138 -5.31 15.51 -32.14
CA TYR A 1138 -4.37 16.27 -32.98
C TYR A 1138 -3.28 17.01 -32.18
N VAL A 1139 -1.98 16.79 -32.36
CA VAL A 1139 -1.31 15.76 -33.19
C VAL A 1139 -0.99 14.49 -32.39
N SER A 1140 -0.77 13.38 -33.09
CA SER A 1140 -0.38 12.09 -32.51
C SER A 1140 0.92 12.21 -31.69
N GLY A 1141 0.87 11.78 -30.42
CA GLY A 1141 2.04 11.78 -29.54
C GLY A 1141 3.10 10.79 -30.03
N HIS A 1142 2.70 9.52 -30.18
CA HIS A 1142 3.52 8.45 -30.78
C HIS A 1142 4.19 8.85 -32.09
N SER A 1143 3.46 9.48 -33.03
CA SER A 1143 4.02 9.91 -34.32
C SER A 1143 5.06 11.02 -34.18
N THR A 1144 4.98 11.84 -33.12
CA THR A 1144 5.91 12.95 -32.86
C THR A 1144 7.16 12.45 -32.12
N TYR A 1145 6.99 11.73 -31.00
CA TYR A 1145 8.09 11.10 -30.25
C TYR A 1145 8.92 10.18 -31.15
N SER A 1146 8.26 9.22 -31.81
CA SER A 1146 8.96 8.20 -32.59
C SER A 1146 9.76 8.79 -33.74
N ARG A 1147 9.26 9.86 -34.38
CA ARG A 1147 9.99 10.45 -35.49
C ARG A 1147 11.15 11.34 -35.02
N ALA A 1148 11.02 12.00 -33.88
CA ALA A 1148 12.13 12.71 -33.25
C ALA A 1148 13.25 11.73 -32.84
N ALA A 1149 12.89 10.61 -32.19
CA ALA A 1149 13.84 9.56 -31.84
C ALA A 1149 14.53 8.96 -33.08
N ALA A 1150 13.77 8.64 -34.13
CA ALA A 1150 14.32 8.06 -35.35
C ALA A 1150 15.33 8.98 -36.07
N GLU A 1151 15.13 10.30 -36.10
CA GLU A 1151 16.13 11.23 -36.63
C GLU A 1151 17.36 11.36 -35.70
N VAL A 1152 17.16 11.37 -34.37
CA VAL A 1152 18.28 11.36 -33.40
C VAL A 1152 19.14 10.11 -33.53
N LEU A 1153 18.54 8.90 -33.58
CA LEU A 1153 19.28 7.64 -33.75
C LEU A 1153 19.99 7.59 -35.11
N THR A 1154 19.37 8.09 -36.18
CA THR A 1154 20.01 8.21 -37.50
C THR A 1154 21.22 9.15 -37.47
N ALA A 1155 21.13 10.27 -36.75
CA ALA A 1155 22.21 11.25 -36.64
C ALA A 1155 23.34 10.81 -35.68
N LEU A 1156 23.00 10.05 -34.64
CA LEU A 1156 23.91 9.50 -33.63
C LEU A 1156 24.75 8.34 -34.19
N THR A 1157 24.12 7.40 -34.88
CA THR A 1157 24.79 6.19 -35.38
C THR A 1157 25.54 6.41 -36.71
N GLU A 1158 25.34 7.56 -37.36
CA GLU A 1158 25.81 7.89 -38.72
C GLU A 1158 25.30 6.95 -39.84
N ASP A 1159 24.31 6.10 -39.54
CA ASP A 1159 23.60 5.23 -40.47
C ASP A 1159 22.08 5.44 -40.29
N GLU A 1160 21.29 5.27 -41.36
CA GLU A 1160 19.82 5.29 -41.24
C GLU A 1160 19.26 3.90 -40.92
N PHE A 1161 20.04 2.85 -41.14
CA PHE A 1161 19.67 1.48 -40.86
C PHE A 1161 20.00 1.06 -39.42
N PHE A 1162 19.21 0.13 -38.88
CA PHE A 1162 19.56 -0.58 -37.65
C PHE A 1162 20.89 -1.35 -37.82
N PRO A 1163 21.68 -1.55 -36.75
CA PRO A 1163 22.97 -2.26 -36.84
C PRO A 1163 22.85 -3.66 -37.45
N GLY A 1164 23.48 -3.89 -38.61
CA GLY A 1164 23.30 -5.14 -39.38
C GLY A 1164 22.24 -5.06 -40.49
N GLY A 1165 21.62 -3.89 -40.69
CA GLY A 1165 20.65 -3.60 -41.74
C GLY A 1165 19.21 -3.98 -41.38
N MET A 1166 18.94 -4.43 -40.17
CA MET A 1166 17.61 -4.78 -39.67
C MET A 1166 17.60 -4.81 -38.13
N SER A 1167 16.46 -4.50 -37.53
CA SER A 1167 16.05 -4.91 -36.18
C SER A 1167 14.78 -5.76 -36.30
N ASP A 1168 14.60 -6.69 -35.37
CA ASP A 1168 13.51 -7.66 -35.35
C ASP A 1168 13.00 -7.94 -33.93
N PHE A 1169 11.69 -8.21 -33.83
CA PHE A 1169 11.00 -8.63 -32.61
C PHE A 1169 10.08 -9.82 -32.95
N GLU A 1170 10.30 -10.95 -32.30
CA GLU A 1170 9.55 -12.21 -32.54
C GLU A 1170 8.24 -12.23 -31.73
N ILE A 1171 7.18 -12.77 -32.33
CA ILE A 1171 5.86 -13.00 -31.74
C ILE A 1171 5.50 -14.48 -31.97
N GLU A 1172 5.28 -15.22 -30.88
CA GLU A 1172 4.80 -16.61 -30.93
C GLU A 1172 3.27 -16.65 -31.06
N ALA A 1173 2.73 -17.66 -31.75
CA ALA A 1173 1.28 -17.82 -31.92
C ALA A 1173 0.57 -18.06 -30.59
N ASP A 1174 -0.65 -17.54 -30.46
CA ASP A 1174 -1.55 -17.75 -29.31
C ASP A 1174 -0.95 -17.32 -27.94
N GLU A 1175 0.14 -16.53 -27.90
CA GLU A 1175 0.88 -16.14 -26.67
C GLU A 1175 1.22 -14.63 -26.56
N PHE A 1176 0.68 -13.73 -27.41
CA PHE A 1176 1.08 -12.30 -27.43
C PHE A 1176 -0.06 -11.27 -27.30
N LEU A 1177 -1.24 -11.53 -27.86
CA LEU A 1177 -2.36 -10.59 -27.74
C LEU A 1177 -2.96 -10.67 -26.33
N VAL A 1178 -3.36 -9.52 -25.79
CA VAL A 1178 -3.87 -9.37 -24.42
C VAL A 1178 -5.21 -8.63 -24.36
N PHE A 1179 -5.81 -8.34 -25.53
CA PHE A 1179 -7.18 -7.84 -25.68
C PHE A 1179 -8.17 -8.95 -26.10
N GLU A 1180 -7.69 -9.94 -26.86
CA GLU A 1180 -8.40 -11.15 -27.33
C GLU A 1180 -7.36 -12.16 -27.86
N ASP A 1181 -7.74 -13.44 -28.04
CA ASP A 1181 -6.82 -14.55 -28.37
C ASP A 1181 -6.04 -14.38 -29.70
N GLY A 1182 -4.76 -14.77 -29.67
CA GLY A 1182 -3.85 -14.85 -30.82
C GLY A 1182 -2.46 -14.23 -30.62
N PRO A 1183 -1.72 -13.94 -31.72
CA PRO A 1183 -2.11 -14.10 -33.12
C PRO A 1183 -2.17 -15.55 -33.58
N SER A 1184 -2.92 -15.85 -34.64
CA SER A 1184 -3.11 -17.22 -35.12
C SER A 1184 -1.89 -17.89 -35.80
N VAL A 1185 -0.77 -17.17 -35.92
CA VAL A 1185 0.52 -17.64 -36.49
C VAL A 1185 1.70 -16.91 -35.85
N ASP A 1186 2.84 -17.60 -35.75
CA ASP A 1186 4.14 -17.01 -35.43
C ASP A 1186 4.47 -15.92 -36.47
N MET A 1187 5.01 -14.79 -36.02
CA MET A 1187 5.48 -13.72 -36.92
C MET A 1187 6.61 -12.87 -36.30
N THR A 1188 7.31 -12.11 -37.12
CA THR A 1188 8.38 -11.22 -36.69
C THR A 1188 8.08 -9.79 -37.14
N LEU A 1189 7.97 -8.83 -36.23
CA LEU A 1189 8.04 -7.41 -36.61
C LEU A 1189 9.48 -7.09 -37.03
N GLN A 1190 9.65 -6.41 -38.17
CA GLN A 1190 10.97 -6.21 -38.77
C GLN A 1190 11.11 -4.79 -39.34
N TRP A 1191 12.22 -4.12 -39.02
CA TRP A 1191 12.48 -2.74 -39.42
C TRP A 1191 13.89 -2.61 -39.99
N ALA A 1192 14.01 -2.09 -41.22
CA ALA A 1192 15.32 -1.84 -41.82
C ALA A 1192 15.97 -0.56 -41.26
N THR A 1193 15.19 0.52 -41.14
CA THR A 1193 15.62 1.83 -40.62
C THR A 1193 14.83 2.24 -39.39
N TYR A 1194 15.40 3.11 -38.55
CA TYR A 1194 14.69 3.72 -37.41
C TYR A 1194 13.42 4.46 -37.85
N ARG A 1195 13.44 5.00 -39.08
CA ARG A 1195 12.31 5.68 -39.71
C ARG A 1195 11.18 4.72 -40.05
N ASP A 1196 11.49 3.49 -40.49
CA ASP A 1196 10.48 2.46 -40.75
C ASP A 1196 9.76 2.05 -39.44
N ALA A 1197 10.50 1.92 -38.33
CA ALA A 1197 9.92 1.69 -37.01
C ALA A 1197 9.00 2.84 -36.58
N SER A 1198 9.44 4.10 -36.74
CA SER A 1198 8.61 5.29 -36.48
C SER A 1198 7.36 5.36 -37.37
N ASP A 1199 7.45 4.97 -38.63
CA ASP A 1199 6.32 4.98 -39.58
C ASP A 1199 5.32 3.86 -39.25
N GLN A 1200 5.80 2.70 -38.82
CA GLN A 1200 4.97 1.56 -38.40
C GLN A 1200 4.28 1.82 -37.04
N CYS A 1201 5.02 2.37 -36.06
CA CYS A 1201 4.48 2.87 -34.80
C CYS A 1201 3.33 3.86 -35.04
N SER A 1202 3.51 4.79 -35.98
CA SER A 1202 2.47 5.75 -36.35
C SER A 1202 1.20 5.10 -36.93
N LEU A 1203 1.35 4.05 -37.75
CA LEU A 1203 0.22 3.31 -38.34
C LEU A 1203 -0.58 2.53 -37.29
N SER A 1204 0.09 1.99 -36.26
CA SER A 1204 -0.57 1.22 -35.19
C SER A 1204 -1.72 1.98 -34.53
N ARG A 1205 -1.58 3.30 -34.35
CA ARG A 1205 -2.57 4.16 -33.68
C ARG A 1205 -3.86 4.33 -34.48
N ILE A 1206 -3.82 4.04 -35.78
CA ILE A 1206 -4.97 4.06 -36.70
C ILE A 1206 -5.68 2.70 -36.69
N TRP A 1207 -4.92 1.59 -36.70
CA TRP A 1207 -5.48 0.23 -36.57
C TRP A 1207 -6.10 -0.02 -35.18
N GLY A 1208 -5.44 0.40 -34.11
CA GLY A 1208 -5.98 0.40 -32.74
C GLY A 1208 -7.14 1.39 -32.51
N GLY A 1209 -7.59 2.11 -33.54
CA GLY A 1209 -8.82 2.90 -33.50
C GLY A 1209 -8.75 4.26 -32.80
N ILE A 1210 -7.62 4.64 -32.19
CA ILE A 1210 -7.53 5.82 -31.30
C ILE A 1210 -7.05 7.12 -31.96
N HIS A 1211 -6.49 7.08 -33.16
CA HIS A 1211 -6.13 8.27 -33.95
C HIS A 1211 -6.59 8.17 -35.42
N PRO A 1212 -7.21 9.22 -35.99
CA PRO A 1212 -7.47 9.32 -37.42
C PRO A 1212 -6.21 9.80 -38.17
N PRO A 1213 -6.07 9.51 -39.49
CA PRO A 1213 -4.98 10.00 -40.35
C PRO A 1213 -4.69 11.51 -40.32
N ALA A 1214 -5.61 12.35 -39.83
CA ALA A 1214 -5.40 13.78 -39.67
C ALA A 1214 -4.37 14.11 -38.57
N ASP A 1215 -4.26 13.28 -37.53
CA ASP A 1215 -3.40 13.51 -36.37
C ASP A 1215 -1.94 13.10 -36.61
N ASP A 1216 -1.71 12.20 -37.56
CA ASP A 1216 -0.47 11.46 -37.73
C ASP A 1216 0.61 12.25 -38.49
N ILE A 1217 0.38 12.60 -39.77
CA ILE A 1217 1.40 13.22 -40.64
C ILE A 1217 1.98 14.52 -40.04
N ALA A 1218 1.15 15.35 -39.41
CA ALA A 1218 1.62 16.58 -38.78
C ALA A 1218 2.56 16.27 -37.59
N GLY A 1219 2.27 15.25 -36.78
CA GLY A 1219 3.17 14.76 -35.74
C GLY A 1219 4.50 14.24 -36.30
N ARG A 1220 4.46 13.39 -37.35
CA ARG A 1220 5.70 12.91 -38.02
C ARG A 1220 6.55 14.08 -38.53
N LEU A 1221 5.93 15.09 -39.14
CA LEU A 1221 6.63 16.28 -39.65
C LEU A 1221 7.28 17.13 -38.55
N ILE A 1222 6.57 17.33 -37.43
CA ILE A 1222 7.11 18.05 -36.26
C ILE A 1222 8.28 17.26 -35.64
N GLY A 1223 8.14 15.94 -35.51
CA GLY A 1223 9.20 15.06 -35.00
C GLY A 1223 10.51 15.15 -35.79
N ILE A 1224 10.45 15.34 -37.12
CA ILE A 1224 11.67 15.58 -37.92
C ILE A 1224 12.38 16.87 -37.50
N GLU A 1225 11.64 17.96 -37.32
CA GLU A 1225 12.21 19.26 -36.97
C GLU A 1225 12.78 19.23 -35.54
N VAL A 1226 12.02 18.68 -34.58
CA VAL A 1226 12.44 18.47 -33.18
C VAL A 1226 13.70 17.59 -33.06
N GLY A 1227 13.72 16.43 -33.72
CA GLY A 1227 14.86 15.49 -33.61
C GLY A 1227 16.16 16.05 -34.18
N ILE A 1228 16.08 16.86 -35.24
CA ILE A 1228 17.24 17.55 -35.82
C ILE A 1228 17.71 18.68 -34.89
N ASP A 1229 16.81 19.52 -34.38
CA ASP A 1229 17.17 20.65 -33.54
C ASP A 1229 17.76 20.23 -32.18
N ALA A 1230 17.21 19.18 -31.56
CA ALA A 1230 17.77 18.59 -30.34
C ALA A 1230 19.20 18.07 -30.57
N PHE A 1231 19.45 17.39 -31.70
CA PHE A 1231 20.79 16.93 -32.06
C PHE A 1231 21.77 18.10 -32.29
N GLU A 1232 21.37 19.12 -33.06
CA GLU A 1232 22.22 20.29 -33.35
C GLU A 1232 22.54 21.10 -32.08
N LEU A 1233 21.61 21.22 -31.13
CA LEU A 1233 21.89 21.87 -29.84
C LEU A 1233 22.81 21.04 -28.95
N ALA A 1234 22.63 19.72 -28.87
CA ALA A 1234 23.52 18.86 -28.11
C ALA A 1234 24.95 18.90 -28.65
N GLU A 1235 25.13 18.89 -29.98
CA GLU A 1235 26.43 19.05 -30.63
C GLU A 1235 27.12 20.38 -30.27
N ARG A 1236 26.35 21.49 -30.17
CA ARG A 1236 26.85 22.79 -29.66
C ARG A 1236 27.32 22.69 -28.21
N HIS A 1237 26.56 22.03 -27.34
CA HIS A 1237 26.93 21.82 -25.94
C HIS A 1237 28.24 20.99 -25.83
N PHE A 1238 28.37 19.91 -26.59
CA PHE A 1238 29.60 19.09 -26.65
C PHE A 1238 30.80 19.90 -27.17
N ALA A 1239 30.60 20.83 -28.10
CA ALA A 1239 31.63 21.71 -28.66
C ALA A 1239 32.02 22.90 -27.75
N GLY A 1240 31.49 22.98 -26.53
CA GLY A 1240 31.73 24.08 -25.59
C GLY A 1240 31.21 25.42 -26.13
N GLU A 1241 30.10 25.40 -26.85
CA GLU A 1241 29.39 26.60 -27.30
C GLU A 1241 28.34 26.98 -26.24
N PHE A 1242 28.05 28.27 -26.13
CA PHE A 1242 26.91 28.77 -25.38
C PHE A 1242 25.70 28.90 -26.32
N ASP A 1243 24.50 28.84 -25.76
CA ASP A 1243 23.21 28.95 -26.45
C ASP A 1243 22.97 30.34 -27.07
#